data_AF-A0A6M1RI02-F1
#
_entry.id   AF-A0A6M1RI02-F1
#
_cell.length_a   1.000
_cell.length_b   1.000
_cell.length_c   1.000
_cell.angle_alpha   90.00
_cell.angle_beta   90.00
_cell.angle_gamma   90.00
#
_symmetry.space_group_name_H-M   'P 1'
#
loop_
_entity.id
_entity.type
_entity.pdbx_description
1 polymer ?
#
loop_
_entity_poly.entity_id
_entity_poly.type
_entity_poly.pdbx_seq_one_letter_code
_entity_poly.pdbx_strand_id
1 'polypeptide(L)'
;MNASCSGPVPVATASWYRLLFSFRWLWRLLIVVGMARGGPVWGQTVTEDGFNGYSSASDMVAAGWRLSALNPALVTTTFPAAGEGRALRLRANPVPGTAPAVGMWYRTNEYTDFYVALDLVDWPGTDKNQAVVLFGHLTDATTGTVHPNINPATAQGVICNYDTSQYGEGPTDRRQGQFQINVVNAGFNTRTLAVAEVTLEPGRSYRMTFRSKSNRYTAELYDYHDLTRPLVVLEAEDFSFYSGACGFLGFSRQGTEGTVDLTVDNYYCGPDHPHANEVPVMVHPVAGTPQVVARNPTNRFTHFHPAVEGIRFTVSTFSDTAIDVSATRLYLNGQDVSGALQPLPANASTVTLATAPGTLAPNRVYAARIEVQDVSGTRRSTNTFWFDTFQESLLEAPPFKTIECEDYNYESGRFQTDPVPPSGYTPDGTLVNGSGVGYYDLVGTPNVDYFDTRTSPEGGWNDYRTWDAVGTSSGNQDLSDLTHFLRDPLPAGLIRSKYTRLGLQEYVVARTEPGEWLNYTRMFVPTNYHVYLRVGSFGATEAELGRVTSDPTRPDQTVVSLGRFYISNHLMRIHQTYVPLMRDGQPAVVALAGQETLRLTMGGVPGQDARKVYLNYLLFVPVAALPEPVRLEVSREGSDVVLTWPEGPWRLEGTPALGTAPWTEIVEGIVQEGNLRRHRVSPTGARFYRLVAP
;
A
#
# COMPACT_ATOMS: atom_id res chain seq x y z
N MET A 1 -74.28 0.66 -27.58
CA MET A 1 -75.08 0.85 -26.36
C MET A 1 -74.13 0.93 -25.18
N ASN A 2 -74.18 2.07 -24.49
CA ASN A 2 -73.63 2.47 -23.17
C ASN A 2 -72.17 2.07 -22.83
N ALA A 3 -71.15 2.93 -22.82
CA ALA A 3 -70.92 4.28 -22.27
C ALA A 3 -70.76 4.35 -20.73
N SER A 4 -69.53 4.60 -20.26
CA SER A 4 -69.10 5.63 -19.28
C SER A 4 -67.61 5.37 -18.93
N CYS A 5 -66.68 6.22 -19.38
CA CYS A 5 -66.13 7.43 -18.71
C CYS A 5 -65.30 7.07 -17.46
N SER A 6 -64.05 7.49 -17.24
CA SER A 6 -63.16 8.54 -17.78
C SER A 6 -61.78 8.27 -17.13
N GLY A 7 -60.66 8.20 -17.85
CA GLY A 7 -59.89 9.37 -18.28
C GLY A 7 -58.57 9.47 -17.47
N PRO A 8 -57.38 9.49 -18.11
CA PRO A 8 -56.07 9.29 -17.47
C PRO A 8 -55.36 10.62 -17.14
N VAL A 9 -54.36 10.60 -16.25
CA VAL A 9 -53.40 11.70 -16.08
C VAL A 9 -52.00 11.23 -16.50
N PRO A 10 -51.29 11.96 -17.39
CA PRO A 10 -50.03 11.55 -18.03
C PRO A 10 -48.75 12.19 -17.45
N VAL A 11 -47.65 11.43 -17.57
CA VAL A 11 -46.29 11.71 -18.12
C VAL A 11 -45.57 13.07 -17.90
N ALA A 12 -44.35 12.93 -17.32
CA ALA A 12 -43.06 13.65 -17.51
C ALA A 12 -42.96 15.16 -17.18
N THR A 13 -41.87 15.69 -16.61
CA THR A 13 -40.54 15.90 -17.24
C THR A 13 -39.56 16.55 -16.25
N ALA A 14 -38.30 16.65 -16.65
CA ALA A 14 -37.12 16.88 -15.84
C ALA A 14 -36.65 18.36 -15.70
N SER A 15 -35.92 18.60 -14.60
CA SER A 15 -34.58 19.22 -14.55
C SER A 15 -34.34 20.75 -14.46
N TRP A 16 -33.26 21.04 -13.71
CA TRP A 16 -32.24 22.11 -13.83
C TRP A 16 -32.17 23.23 -12.74
N TYR A 17 -31.19 23.03 -11.83
CA TYR A 17 -29.98 23.85 -11.57
C TYR A 17 -29.99 25.16 -10.72
N ARG A 18 -29.01 25.17 -9.77
CA ARG A 18 -28.14 26.30 -9.29
C ARG A 18 -28.80 27.34 -8.35
N LEU A 19 -28.17 27.97 -7.35
CA LEU A 19 -26.78 28.17 -6.94
C LEU A 19 -26.74 28.73 -5.48
N LEU A 20 -25.83 28.21 -4.64
CA LEU A 20 -24.87 28.89 -3.73
C LEU A 20 -25.24 29.96 -2.65
N PHE A 21 -24.47 29.83 -1.55
CA PHE A 21 -24.00 30.80 -0.52
C PHE A 21 -24.82 31.08 0.76
N SER A 22 -24.37 30.43 1.85
CA SER A 22 -24.01 30.97 3.18
C SER A 22 -24.83 32.10 3.79
N PHE A 23 -25.41 31.87 4.98
CA PHE A 23 -25.30 32.79 6.12
C PHE A 23 -25.44 32.04 7.45
N ARG A 24 -24.46 32.28 8.34
CA ARG A 24 -24.44 31.89 9.76
C ARG A 24 -25.58 32.59 10.52
N TRP A 25 -25.86 32.03 11.71
CA TRP A 25 -26.65 32.59 12.83
C TRP A 25 -28.16 32.28 12.83
N LEU A 26 -28.59 31.36 13.70
CA LEU A 26 -29.35 31.72 14.91
C LEU A 26 -29.43 30.52 15.87
N TRP A 27 -28.69 30.62 16.97
CA TRP A 27 -29.04 29.94 18.21
C TRP A 27 -30.26 30.67 18.82
N ARG A 28 -31.30 29.92 19.23
CA ARG A 28 -32.08 30.19 20.45
C ARG A 28 -33.09 29.07 20.74
N LEU A 29 -32.72 28.27 21.75
CA LEU A 29 -33.56 27.86 22.87
C LEU A 29 -34.90 27.16 22.56
N LEU A 30 -34.89 25.83 22.53
CA LEU A 30 -36.06 25.04 22.94
C LEU A 30 -35.69 24.27 24.22
N ILE A 31 -36.20 24.76 25.35
CA ILE A 31 -36.24 24.03 26.61
C ILE A 31 -37.33 22.97 26.44
N VAL A 32 -36.93 21.71 26.29
CA VAL A 32 -37.82 20.56 26.47
C VAL A 32 -37.60 20.06 27.89
N VAL A 33 -38.58 20.33 28.76
CA VAL A 33 -38.73 19.64 30.05
C VAL A 33 -39.21 18.22 29.73
N GLY A 34 -38.26 17.33 29.45
CA GLY A 34 -38.45 15.89 29.39
C GLY A 34 -37.99 15.28 30.71
N MET A 35 -38.87 14.57 31.40
CA MET A 35 -38.62 13.96 32.71
C MET A 35 -37.33 13.15 32.73
N ALA A 36 -36.35 13.65 33.48
CA ALA A 36 -35.13 12.93 33.79
C ALA A 36 -35.45 11.69 34.64
N ARG A 37 -35.29 10.50 34.06
CA ARG A 37 -34.79 9.36 34.83
C ARG A 37 -33.29 9.55 34.99
N GLY A 38 -32.92 10.43 35.93
CA GLY A 38 -31.54 10.57 36.38
C GLY A 38 -31.11 9.31 37.12
N GLY A 39 -30.63 8.32 36.37
CA GLY A 39 -29.64 7.40 36.90
C GLY A 39 -28.37 8.18 37.22
N PRO A 40 -27.54 7.73 38.19
CA PRO A 40 -26.30 8.43 38.49
C PRO A 40 -25.44 8.44 37.21
N VAL A 41 -24.91 9.60 36.85
CA VAL A 41 -23.83 9.71 35.86
C VAL A 41 -22.57 9.17 36.54
N TRP A 42 -22.44 7.84 36.59
CA TRP A 42 -21.18 7.20 36.92
C TRP A 42 -20.23 7.51 35.76
N GLY A 43 -19.11 8.17 36.03
CA GLY A 43 -18.07 8.32 35.02
C GLY A 43 -17.67 6.94 34.49
N GLN A 44 -17.86 6.70 33.19
CA GLN A 44 -17.41 5.45 32.56
C GLN A 44 -15.89 5.35 32.75
N THR A 45 -15.46 4.27 33.40
CA THR A 45 -14.09 4.11 33.88
C THR A 45 -13.12 3.88 32.72
N VAL A 46 -11.93 4.47 32.75
CA VAL A 46 -10.87 4.17 31.78
C VAL A 46 -10.07 2.94 32.24
N THR A 47 -9.73 2.05 31.30
CA THR A 47 -8.78 0.95 31.51
C THR A 47 -7.58 1.16 30.59
N GLU A 48 -6.39 1.20 31.17
CA GLU A 48 -5.11 1.24 30.47
C GLU A 48 -4.23 0.11 30.98
N ASP A 49 -3.66 -0.67 30.06
CA ASP A 49 -2.85 -1.81 30.41
C ASP A 49 -1.83 -2.14 29.32
N GLY A 50 -0.54 -1.93 29.62
CA GLY A 50 0.57 -2.33 28.76
C GLY A 50 1.12 -3.71 29.07
N PHE A 51 0.41 -4.54 29.85
CA PHE A 51 0.74 -5.93 30.22
C PHE A 51 2.12 -6.19 30.86
N ASN A 52 2.93 -5.15 31.08
CA ASN A 52 4.29 -5.20 31.61
C ASN A 52 4.38 -5.80 33.01
N GLY A 53 3.33 -5.64 33.82
CA GLY A 53 3.28 -6.07 35.22
C GLY A 53 2.96 -7.55 35.44
N TYR A 54 2.66 -8.31 34.39
CA TYR A 54 2.15 -9.68 34.51
C TYR A 54 3.20 -10.73 34.21
N SER A 55 3.13 -11.85 34.95
CA SER A 55 3.93 -13.05 34.70
C SER A 55 3.06 -14.27 34.40
N SER A 56 1.76 -14.20 34.70
CA SER A 56 0.80 -15.29 34.55
C SER A 56 -0.61 -14.77 34.26
N ALA A 57 -1.46 -15.62 33.65
CA ALA A 57 -2.87 -15.29 33.41
C ALA A 57 -3.63 -14.99 34.72
N SER A 58 -3.24 -15.61 35.84
CA SER A 58 -3.80 -15.31 37.16
C SER A 58 -3.53 -13.87 37.60
N ASP A 59 -2.39 -13.28 37.24
CA ASP A 59 -2.08 -11.88 37.57
C ASP A 59 -3.06 -10.94 36.87
N MET A 60 -3.37 -11.21 35.60
CA MET A 60 -4.39 -10.46 34.85
C MET A 60 -5.77 -10.58 35.46
N VAL A 61 -6.18 -11.80 35.84
CA VAL A 61 -7.47 -12.03 36.49
C VAL A 61 -7.58 -11.27 37.81
N ALA A 62 -6.51 -11.28 38.60
CA ALA A 62 -6.39 -10.51 39.84
C ALA A 62 -6.45 -9.00 39.59
N ALA A 63 -5.89 -8.52 38.46
CA ALA A 63 -6.00 -7.14 38.03
C ALA A 63 -7.39 -6.75 37.50
N GLY A 64 -8.33 -7.70 37.38
CA GLY A 64 -9.73 -7.48 36.99
C GLY A 64 -10.10 -7.95 35.57
N TRP A 65 -9.17 -8.54 34.83
CA TRP A 65 -9.46 -9.10 33.50
C TRP A 65 -10.26 -10.40 33.62
N ARG A 66 -11.04 -10.70 32.58
CA ARG A 66 -11.79 -11.94 32.47
C ARG A 66 -11.35 -12.70 31.22
N LEU A 67 -10.84 -13.91 31.43
CA LEU A 67 -10.57 -14.85 30.36
C LEU A 67 -11.86 -15.61 30.06
N SER A 68 -12.25 -15.61 28.80
CA SER A 68 -13.32 -16.43 28.27
C SER A 68 -12.82 -17.26 27.09
N ALA A 69 -13.24 -18.53 27.06
CA ALA A 69 -12.86 -19.51 26.06
C ALA A 69 -13.92 -20.61 25.98
N LEU A 70 -14.01 -21.31 24.84
CA LEU A 70 -14.87 -22.50 24.72
C LEU A 70 -14.32 -23.68 25.54
N ASN A 71 -13.00 -23.73 25.70
CA ASN A 71 -12.32 -24.64 26.62
C ASN A 71 -11.06 -23.95 27.17
N PRO A 72 -11.06 -23.49 28.44
CA PRO A 72 -9.92 -22.78 29.02
C PRO A 72 -8.59 -23.57 29.01
N ALA A 73 -8.64 -24.91 29.05
CA ALA A 73 -7.43 -25.75 28.99
C ALA A 73 -6.72 -25.69 27.62
N LEU A 74 -7.41 -25.19 26.59
CA LEU A 74 -6.87 -25.04 25.23
C LEU A 74 -6.41 -23.62 24.93
N VAL A 75 -6.49 -22.71 25.90
CA VAL A 75 -6.04 -21.31 25.78
C VAL A 75 -4.85 -21.08 26.68
N THR A 76 -3.79 -20.53 26.13
CA THR A 76 -2.57 -20.16 26.85
C THR A 76 -2.32 -18.68 26.70
N THR A 77 -2.10 -17.99 27.82
CA THR A 77 -1.67 -16.58 27.86
C THR A 77 -0.30 -16.52 28.51
N THR A 78 0.66 -15.94 27.80
CA THR A 78 2.06 -15.78 28.24
C THR A 78 2.51 -14.34 28.06
N PHE A 79 3.60 -13.96 28.73
CA PHE A 79 4.10 -12.58 28.72
C PHE A 79 5.55 -12.52 28.21
N PRO A 80 5.79 -12.73 26.89
CA PRO A 80 7.12 -12.60 26.31
C PRO A 80 7.64 -11.17 26.44
N ALA A 81 8.98 -11.03 26.41
CA ALA A 81 9.61 -9.73 26.34
C ALA A 81 9.21 -8.99 25.06
N ALA A 82 8.90 -7.70 25.18
CA ALA A 82 8.59 -6.81 24.08
C ALA A 82 9.09 -5.40 24.42
N GLY A 83 9.94 -4.83 23.57
CA GLY A 83 10.61 -3.56 23.87
C GLY A 83 11.36 -3.59 25.21
N GLU A 84 11.12 -2.60 26.06
CA GLU A 84 11.67 -2.51 27.43
C GLU A 84 10.85 -3.32 28.47
N GLY A 85 9.74 -3.95 28.06
CA GLY A 85 8.78 -4.58 28.95
C GLY A 85 8.31 -5.96 28.46
N ARG A 86 7.01 -6.21 28.57
CA ARG A 86 6.37 -7.48 28.17
C ARG A 86 5.08 -7.20 27.43
N ALA A 87 4.79 -8.02 26.43
CA ALA A 87 3.51 -8.03 25.74
C ALA A 87 2.69 -9.26 26.15
N LEU A 88 1.40 -9.28 25.83
CA LEU A 88 0.54 -10.45 26.01
C LEU A 88 0.55 -11.31 24.76
N ARG A 89 1.02 -12.55 24.86
CA ARG A 89 0.87 -13.55 23.79
C ARG A 89 -0.26 -14.51 24.09
N LEU A 90 -1.27 -14.51 23.22
CA LEU A 90 -2.44 -15.36 23.29
C LEU A 90 -2.31 -16.50 22.27
N ARG A 91 -2.43 -17.74 22.74
CA ARG A 91 -2.55 -18.92 21.89
C ARG A 91 -3.82 -19.69 22.23
N ALA A 92 -4.50 -20.17 21.21
CA ALA A 92 -5.68 -21.01 21.38
C ALA A 92 -5.65 -22.19 20.39
N ASN A 93 -6.06 -23.36 20.88
CA ASN A 93 -6.32 -24.54 20.07
C ASN A 93 -7.83 -24.78 19.95
N PRO A 94 -8.30 -25.38 18.84
CA PRO A 94 -9.70 -25.70 18.67
C PRO A 94 -10.08 -26.87 19.57
N VAL A 95 -11.36 -26.98 19.90
CA VAL A 95 -11.88 -28.23 20.48
C VAL A 95 -12.07 -29.20 19.31
N PRO A 96 -11.28 -30.29 19.21
CA PRO A 96 -11.26 -31.13 18.02
C PRO A 96 -12.66 -31.58 17.59
N GLY A 97 -13.01 -31.32 16.32
CA GLY A 97 -14.29 -31.68 15.73
C GLY A 97 -15.54 -31.01 16.33
N THR A 98 -15.38 -30.11 17.31
CA THR A 98 -16.50 -29.57 18.09
C THR A 98 -16.61 -28.06 18.00
N ALA A 99 -15.50 -27.33 18.15
CA ALA A 99 -15.53 -25.87 18.27
C ALA A 99 -14.22 -25.21 17.80
N PRO A 100 -14.28 -23.98 17.27
CA PRO A 100 -13.10 -23.26 16.81
C PRO A 100 -12.18 -22.84 17.96
N ALA A 101 -10.92 -22.52 17.63
CA ALA A 101 -10.00 -21.93 18.59
C ALA A 101 -10.42 -20.48 18.89
N VAL A 102 -10.69 -20.18 20.15
CA VAL A 102 -11.01 -18.82 20.60
C VAL A 102 -10.50 -18.58 22.01
N GLY A 103 -9.87 -17.43 22.22
CA GLY A 103 -9.51 -16.91 23.53
C GLY A 103 -9.85 -15.43 23.58
N MET A 104 -10.64 -15.02 24.57
CA MET A 104 -11.15 -13.66 24.73
C MET A 104 -10.76 -13.10 26.09
N TRP A 105 -10.22 -11.89 26.09
CA TRP A 105 -9.92 -11.12 27.30
C TRP A 105 -10.74 -9.83 27.29
N TYR A 106 -11.47 -9.58 28.38
CA TYR A 106 -12.31 -8.39 28.50
C TYR A 106 -12.37 -7.86 29.94
N ARG A 107 -12.85 -6.62 30.07
CA ARG A 107 -13.20 -5.99 31.35
C ARG A 107 -14.71 -5.90 31.46
N THR A 108 -15.24 -5.98 32.68
CA THR A 108 -16.71 -5.95 32.90
C THR A 108 -17.29 -4.53 32.95
N ASN A 109 -16.48 -3.50 32.70
CA ASN A 109 -16.94 -2.12 32.64
C ASN A 109 -17.85 -1.96 31.41
N GLU A 110 -18.99 -1.33 31.59
CA GLU A 110 -19.93 -1.07 30.50
C GLU A 110 -19.80 0.34 29.95
N TYR A 111 -19.86 0.44 28.63
CA TYR A 111 -19.68 1.67 27.86
C TYR A 111 -20.85 1.85 26.91
N THR A 112 -21.42 3.06 26.86
CA THR A 112 -22.41 3.44 25.84
C THR A 112 -21.73 3.99 24.59
N ASP A 113 -20.81 4.93 24.79
CA ASP A 113 -19.79 5.30 23.82
C ASP A 113 -18.48 4.65 24.27
N PHE A 114 -17.65 4.22 23.33
CA PHE A 114 -16.35 3.65 23.67
C PHE A 114 -15.27 4.09 22.69
N TYR A 115 -14.03 3.99 23.13
CA TYR A 115 -12.82 4.01 22.33
C TYR A 115 -11.91 2.91 22.88
N VAL A 116 -11.60 1.94 22.03
CA VAL A 116 -10.68 0.82 22.31
C VAL A 116 -9.48 0.97 21.40
N ALA A 117 -8.28 0.79 21.95
CA ALA A 117 -7.06 0.65 21.16
C ALA A 117 -6.26 -0.56 21.65
N LEU A 118 -5.58 -1.23 20.72
CA LEU A 118 -4.67 -2.34 21.01
C LEU A 118 -3.58 -2.36 19.96
N ASP A 119 -2.37 -2.67 20.42
CA ASP A 119 -1.24 -2.87 19.54
C ASP A 119 -1.07 -4.34 19.22
N LEU A 120 -0.90 -4.62 17.94
CA LEU A 120 -0.43 -5.89 17.45
C LEU A 120 1.09 -5.83 17.38
N VAL A 121 1.77 -6.72 18.09
CA VAL A 121 3.23 -6.73 18.21
C VAL A 121 3.81 -7.84 17.36
N ASP A 122 4.83 -7.50 16.57
CA ASP A 122 5.63 -8.48 15.80
C ASP A 122 4.72 -9.43 15.00
N TRP A 123 3.96 -8.86 14.07
CA TRP A 123 2.90 -9.56 13.34
C TRP A 123 3.41 -10.91 12.77
N PRO A 124 2.84 -12.07 13.16
CA PRO A 124 3.37 -13.37 12.75
C PRO A 124 3.16 -13.71 11.26
N GLY A 125 2.41 -12.91 10.51
CA GLY A 125 2.10 -13.16 9.10
C GLY A 125 0.78 -13.92 8.88
N THR A 126 0.63 -14.50 7.70
CA THR A 126 -0.65 -14.98 7.16
C THR A 126 -0.80 -16.50 7.10
N ASP A 127 0.19 -17.26 7.63
CA ASP A 127 0.21 -18.73 7.61
C ASP A 127 -0.98 -19.37 8.34
N LYS A 128 -1.52 -18.69 9.35
CA LYS A 128 -2.74 -19.09 10.06
C LYS A 128 -3.91 -18.29 9.51
N ASN A 129 -5.03 -18.94 9.22
CA ASN A 129 -6.30 -18.28 8.97
C ASN A 129 -6.99 -17.93 10.30
N GLN A 130 -6.53 -16.83 10.90
CA GLN A 130 -6.96 -16.33 12.21
C GLN A 130 -7.51 -14.91 12.09
N ALA A 131 -8.06 -14.40 13.18
CA ALA A 131 -8.49 -13.02 13.32
C ALA A 131 -7.99 -12.42 14.63
N VAL A 132 -7.53 -11.17 14.57
CA VAL A 132 -7.33 -10.31 15.73
C VAL A 132 -8.55 -9.42 15.84
N VAL A 133 -9.20 -9.39 17.00
CA VAL A 133 -10.51 -8.77 17.15
C VAL A 133 -10.52 -7.83 18.34
N LEU A 134 -10.96 -6.59 18.12
CA LEU A 134 -11.41 -5.66 19.15
C LEU A 134 -12.93 -5.78 19.29
N PHE A 135 -13.40 -5.90 20.53
CA PHE A 135 -14.82 -6.05 20.85
C PHE A 135 -15.33 -4.78 21.53
N GLY A 136 -16.47 -4.28 21.04
CA GLY A 136 -17.24 -3.19 21.64
C GLY A 136 -18.69 -3.61 21.90
N HIS A 137 -19.30 -3.03 22.92
CA HIS A 137 -20.65 -3.38 23.38
C HIS A 137 -20.86 -4.89 23.59
N LEU A 138 -19.82 -5.60 24.06
CA LEU A 138 -19.88 -7.02 24.37
C LEU A 138 -20.95 -7.27 25.43
N THR A 139 -21.92 -8.13 25.11
CA THR A 139 -22.90 -8.69 26.06
C THR A 139 -23.07 -10.18 25.81
N ASP A 140 -23.71 -10.88 26.73
CA ASP A 140 -24.16 -12.25 26.50
C ASP A 140 -25.57 -12.25 25.88
N ALA A 141 -25.75 -12.95 24.76
CA ALA A 141 -27.02 -12.98 24.02
C ALA A 141 -28.18 -13.62 24.78
N THR A 142 -27.90 -14.48 25.77
CA THR A 142 -28.95 -15.12 26.58
C THR A 142 -29.54 -14.15 27.59
N THR A 143 -28.69 -13.30 28.16
CA THR A 143 -29.05 -12.42 29.28
C THR A 143 -29.16 -10.94 28.90
N GLY A 144 -28.55 -10.52 27.80
CA GLY A 144 -28.43 -9.13 27.38
C GLY A 144 -27.56 -8.26 28.28
N THR A 145 -26.73 -8.87 29.14
CA THR A 145 -25.93 -8.14 30.16
C THR A 145 -24.47 -8.56 30.14
N VAL A 146 -23.61 -7.75 30.76
CA VAL A 146 -22.21 -8.08 31.00
C VAL A 146 -22.06 -8.84 32.31
N HIS A 147 -21.36 -9.98 32.27
CA HIS A 147 -21.01 -10.72 33.47
C HIS A 147 -19.62 -11.37 33.34
N PRO A 148 -19.01 -11.87 34.44
CA PRO A 148 -17.62 -12.31 34.44
C PRO A 148 -17.27 -13.54 33.58
N ASN A 149 -18.26 -14.30 33.09
CA ASN A 149 -18.08 -15.59 32.43
C ASN A 149 -18.89 -15.71 31.12
N ILE A 150 -18.92 -14.66 30.29
CA ILE A 150 -19.65 -14.70 29.01
C ILE A 150 -19.04 -15.79 28.14
N ASN A 151 -19.82 -16.75 27.66
CA ASN A 151 -19.33 -17.79 26.76
C ASN A 151 -19.06 -17.19 25.37
N PRO A 152 -17.91 -17.45 24.72
CA PRO A 152 -17.65 -16.89 23.39
C PRO A 152 -18.71 -17.27 22.34
N ALA A 153 -19.37 -18.43 22.50
CA ALA A 153 -20.46 -18.85 21.62
C ALA A 153 -21.78 -18.09 21.84
N THR A 154 -21.96 -17.41 22.98
CA THR A 154 -23.13 -16.56 23.26
C THR A 154 -22.79 -15.07 23.26
N ALA A 155 -21.51 -14.71 23.08
CA ALA A 155 -21.09 -13.32 22.96
C ALA A 155 -21.75 -12.64 21.75
N GLN A 156 -22.23 -11.42 21.97
CA GLN A 156 -22.79 -10.55 20.93
C GLN A 156 -22.31 -9.11 21.13
N GLY A 157 -22.34 -8.32 20.07
CA GLY A 157 -21.97 -6.91 20.08
C GLY A 157 -21.45 -6.47 18.72
N VAL A 158 -20.59 -5.45 18.74
CA VAL A 158 -19.87 -4.97 17.55
C VAL A 158 -18.40 -5.30 17.67
N ILE A 159 -17.78 -5.64 16.55
CA ILE A 159 -16.35 -5.94 16.51
C ILE A 159 -15.67 -5.17 15.38
N CYS A 160 -14.41 -4.85 15.63
CA CYS A 160 -13.44 -4.50 14.61
C CYS A 160 -12.43 -5.63 14.54
N ASN A 161 -12.21 -6.22 13.36
CA ASN A 161 -11.30 -7.34 13.21
C ASN A 161 -10.37 -7.17 12.02
N TYR A 162 -9.16 -7.69 12.18
CA TYR A 162 -8.25 -7.99 11.09
C TYR A 162 -8.23 -9.50 10.86
N ASP A 163 -8.78 -9.92 9.73
CA ASP A 163 -8.77 -11.31 9.25
C ASP A 163 -7.52 -11.53 8.40
N THR A 164 -6.70 -12.50 8.77
CA THR A 164 -5.36 -12.70 8.17
C THR A 164 -5.35 -13.43 6.84
N SER A 165 -6.44 -14.12 6.52
CA SER A 165 -6.52 -14.97 5.33
C SER A 165 -7.98 -15.15 4.96
N GLN A 166 -8.52 -14.18 4.23
CA GLN A 166 -9.88 -14.27 3.72
C GLN A 166 -9.86 -15.14 2.47
N TYR A 167 -10.82 -16.06 2.33
CA TYR A 167 -11.11 -16.56 1.00
C TYR A 167 -11.56 -15.38 0.15
N GLY A 168 -11.01 -15.26 -1.05
CA GLY A 168 -11.57 -14.41 -2.09
C GLY A 168 -12.87 -15.02 -2.59
N GLU A 169 -13.02 -15.16 -3.89
CA GLU A 169 -14.29 -15.71 -4.42
C GLU A 169 -14.38 -17.23 -4.29
N GLY A 170 -13.25 -17.91 -4.07
CA GLY A 170 -13.21 -19.35 -3.89
C GLY A 170 -12.18 -19.81 -2.85
N PRO A 171 -12.22 -21.08 -2.42
CA PRO A 171 -11.32 -21.62 -1.40
C PRO A 171 -9.84 -21.62 -1.78
N THR A 172 -9.53 -21.56 -3.07
CA THR A 172 -8.16 -21.53 -3.63
C THR A 172 -7.65 -20.11 -3.90
N ASP A 173 -8.51 -19.11 -3.84
CA ASP A 173 -8.19 -17.69 -3.94
C ASP A 173 -8.08 -17.17 -2.51
N ARG A 174 -6.86 -17.04 -1.96
CA ARG A 174 -6.68 -16.51 -0.61
C ARG A 174 -6.25 -15.05 -0.68
N ARG A 175 -7.15 -14.17 -0.28
CA ARG A 175 -6.85 -12.77 0.02
C ARG A 175 -6.04 -12.71 1.33
N GLN A 176 -4.90 -12.04 1.29
CA GLN A 176 -3.92 -12.00 2.38
C GLN A 176 -4.35 -11.21 3.62
N GLY A 177 -5.40 -10.38 3.57
CA GLY A 177 -5.91 -9.70 4.76
C GLY A 177 -7.12 -8.80 4.55
N GLN A 178 -8.05 -8.78 5.50
CA GLN A 178 -9.16 -7.83 5.51
C GLN A 178 -9.34 -7.19 6.88
N PHE A 179 -9.50 -5.87 6.88
CA PHE A 179 -9.92 -5.11 8.06
C PHE A 179 -11.41 -4.82 7.97
N GLN A 180 -12.15 -5.07 9.04
CA GLN A 180 -13.62 -5.07 8.99
C GLN A 180 -14.24 -4.47 10.25
N ILE A 181 -15.47 -3.97 10.08
CA ILE A 181 -16.43 -3.76 11.16
C ILE A 181 -17.57 -4.76 10.97
N ASN A 182 -17.86 -5.55 12.00
CA ASN A 182 -18.94 -6.53 11.98
C ASN A 182 -19.86 -6.35 13.20
N VAL A 183 -21.14 -6.69 13.03
CA VAL A 183 -21.99 -7.13 14.12
C VAL A 183 -21.77 -8.62 14.33
N VAL A 184 -21.61 -9.04 15.59
CA VAL A 184 -21.57 -10.45 15.97
C VAL A 184 -22.73 -10.80 16.89
N ASN A 185 -23.35 -11.95 16.64
CA ASN A 185 -24.40 -12.55 17.43
C ASN A 185 -23.99 -13.95 17.90
N ALA A 186 -24.81 -14.55 18.78
CA ALA A 186 -24.63 -15.92 19.24
C ALA A 186 -24.38 -16.92 18.10
N GLY A 187 -23.55 -17.92 18.38
CA GLY A 187 -23.12 -18.92 17.40
C GLY A 187 -22.04 -18.44 16.45
N PHE A 188 -21.32 -17.36 16.78
CA PHE A 188 -20.32 -16.72 15.91
C PHE A 188 -20.93 -16.18 14.59
N ASN A 189 -22.21 -15.82 14.60
CA ASN A 189 -22.89 -15.31 13.42
C ASN A 189 -22.53 -13.83 13.22
N THR A 190 -21.89 -13.51 12.09
CA THR A 190 -21.41 -12.17 11.78
C THR A 190 -22.13 -11.55 10.58
N ARG A 191 -22.41 -10.25 10.68
CA ARG A 191 -22.81 -9.41 9.54
C ARG A 191 -21.80 -8.28 9.36
N THR A 192 -21.15 -8.24 8.21
CA THR A 192 -20.19 -7.19 7.84
C THR A 192 -20.90 -5.88 7.54
N LEU A 193 -20.45 -4.82 8.20
CA LEU A 193 -20.95 -3.45 8.01
C LEU A 193 -19.98 -2.62 7.15
N ALA A 194 -18.68 -2.85 7.32
CA ALA A 194 -17.62 -2.18 6.57
C ALA A 194 -16.43 -3.11 6.38
N VAL A 195 -15.71 -2.96 5.27
CA VAL A 195 -14.58 -3.81 4.89
C VAL A 195 -13.55 -3.03 4.09
N ALA A 196 -12.28 -3.31 4.35
CA ALA A 196 -11.16 -2.93 3.51
C ALA A 196 -10.20 -4.11 3.29
N GLU A 197 -9.71 -4.25 2.07
CA GLU A 197 -8.61 -5.13 1.72
C GLU A 197 -7.29 -4.47 2.14
N VAL A 198 -6.64 -4.98 3.19
CA VAL A 198 -5.30 -4.56 3.61
C VAL A 198 -4.43 -5.76 4.02
N THR A 199 -3.16 -5.79 3.62
CA THR A 199 -2.20 -6.83 3.99
C THR A 199 -1.12 -6.27 4.89
N LEU A 200 -0.98 -6.85 6.09
CA LEU A 200 0.08 -6.49 7.04
C LEU A 200 1.39 -7.23 6.74
N GLU A 201 2.51 -6.55 6.97
CA GLU A 201 3.84 -7.12 6.81
C GLU A 201 4.23 -7.93 8.06
N PRO A 202 4.69 -9.17 7.90
CA PRO A 202 5.22 -9.95 9.02
C PRO A 202 6.38 -9.23 9.70
N GLY A 203 6.48 -9.36 11.02
CA GLY A 203 7.52 -8.74 11.84
C GLY A 203 7.27 -7.27 12.18
N ARG A 204 6.22 -6.65 11.65
CA ARG A 204 5.85 -5.26 11.97
C ARG A 204 4.83 -5.18 13.10
N SER A 205 4.83 -4.05 13.79
CA SER A 205 3.81 -3.71 14.79
C SER A 205 2.78 -2.74 14.22
N TYR A 206 1.54 -2.89 14.66
CA TYR A 206 0.39 -2.11 14.19
C TYR A 206 -0.46 -1.68 15.37
N ARG A 207 -1.23 -0.60 15.21
CA ARG A 207 -2.25 -0.18 16.17
C ARG A 207 -3.62 -0.27 15.55
N MET A 208 -4.53 -1.00 16.18
CA MET A 208 -5.96 -1.00 15.85
C MET A 208 -6.69 -0.10 16.82
N THR A 209 -7.57 0.75 16.32
CA THR A 209 -8.52 1.53 17.12
C THR A 209 -9.94 1.19 16.69
N PHE A 210 -10.85 1.18 17.66
CA PHE A 210 -12.26 0.99 17.40
C PHE A 210 -13.07 1.85 18.37
N ARG A 211 -13.97 2.69 17.84
CA ARG A 211 -14.77 3.58 18.66
C ARG A 211 -16.22 3.58 18.24
N SER A 212 -17.09 3.87 19.22
CA SER A 212 -18.49 4.20 19.01
C SER A 212 -18.80 5.57 19.57
N LYS A 213 -19.45 6.40 18.77
CA LYS A 213 -20.07 7.66 19.20
C LYS A 213 -21.50 7.71 18.70
N SER A 214 -22.47 7.62 19.62
CA SER A 214 -23.89 7.62 19.28
C SER A 214 -24.25 6.57 18.20
N ASN A 215 -23.72 5.35 18.31
CA ASN A 215 -23.91 4.23 17.39
C ASN A 215 -23.31 4.40 15.98
N ARG A 216 -22.50 5.44 15.77
CA ARG A 216 -21.57 5.51 14.65
C ARG A 216 -20.24 4.91 15.08
N TYR A 217 -19.79 3.93 14.31
CA TYR A 217 -18.55 3.22 14.54
C TYR A 217 -17.46 3.74 13.62
N THR A 218 -16.26 3.95 14.17
CA THR A 218 -15.05 4.20 13.37
C THR A 218 -14.00 3.17 13.78
N ALA A 219 -13.39 2.51 12.80
CA ALA A 219 -12.23 1.65 12.99
C ALA A 219 -11.05 2.20 12.20
N GLU A 220 -9.87 2.25 12.81
CA GLU A 220 -8.65 2.74 12.17
C GLU A 220 -7.50 1.76 12.41
N LEU A 221 -6.66 1.58 11.41
CA LEU A 221 -5.49 0.71 11.47
C LEU A 221 -4.24 1.51 11.13
N TYR A 222 -3.28 1.58 12.04
CA TYR A 222 -2.02 2.31 11.86
C TYR A 222 -0.83 1.36 11.79
N ASP A 223 0.13 1.66 10.93
CA ASP A 223 1.48 1.08 10.97
C ASP A 223 2.32 1.88 11.96
N TYR A 224 3.07 1.22 12.84
CA TYR A 224 4.00 1.91 13.74
C TYR A 224 5.06 2.70 12.97
N HIS A 225 5.40 2.28 11.75
CA HIS A 225 6.27 3.04 10.87
C HIS A 225 5.59 4.26 10.23
N ASP A 226 4.31 4.52 10.50
CA ASP A 226 3.64 5.76 10.14
C ASP A 226 2.40 6.02 10.99
N LEU A 227 2.61 6.54 12.20
CA LEU A 227 1.51 6.93 13.10
C LEU A 227 0.88 8.29 12.75
N THR A 228 1.39 8.98 11.70
CA THR A 228 0.82 10.28 11.30
C THR A 228 -0.54 10.12 10.62
N ARG A 229 -0.83 8.94 10.07
CA ARG A 229 -2.05 8.63 9.31
C ARG A 229 -2.39 7.13 9.38
N PRO A 230 -3.67 6.77 9.42
CA PRO A 230 -4.06 5.37 9.33
C PRO A 230 -3.83 4.81 7.92
N LEU A 231 -3.53 3.51 7.84
CA LEU A 231 -3.57 2.72 6.61
C LEU A 231 -4.99 2.62 6.06
N VAL A 232 -5.96 2.43 6.96
CA VAL A 232 -7.37 2.26 6.66
C VAL A 232 -8.19 2.99 7.71
N VAL A 233 -9.24 3.68 7.26
CA VAL A 233 -10.35 4.15 8.09
C VAL A 233 -11.62 3.50 7.57
N LEU A 234 -12.41 2.90 8.46
CA LEU A 234 -13.73 2.38 8.16
C LEU A 234 -14.77 3.06 9.04
N GLU A 235 -15.88 3.45 8.44
CA GLU A 235 -17.04 3.99 9.13
C GLU A 235 -18.29 3.13 8.91
N ALA A 236 -19.06 2.91 9.98
CA ALA A 236 -20.30 2.14 9.92
C ALA A 236 -21.33 2.69 10.91
N GLU A 237 -22.60 2.37 10.68
CA GLU A 237 -23.69 2.62 11.62
C GLU A 237 -24.45 1.32 11.88
N ASP A 238 -24.78 1.08 13.15
CA ASP A 238 -25.65 -0.02 13.54
C ASP A 238 -26.34 0.27 14.88
N PHE A 239 -27.61 -0.12 14.99
CA PHE A 239 -28.46 0.20 16.13
C PHE A 239 -28.87 -1.04 16.95
N SER A 240 -28.16 -2.16 16.79
CA SER A 240 -28.47 -3.42 17.46
C SER A 240 -27.99 -3.42 18.92
N PHE A 241 -26.94 -2.66 19.23
CA PHE A 241 -26.32 -2.59 20.55
C PHE A 241 -26.09 -1.13 20.97
N TYR A 242 -26.34 -0.84 22.24
CA TYR A 242 -26.27 0.51 22.81
C TYR A 242 -25.31 0.63 23.98
N SER A 243 -24.97 -0.50 24.60
CA SER A 243 -24.02 -0.57 25.70
C SER A 243 -23.45 -1.97 25.86
N GLY A 244 -22.29 -2.06 26.48
CA GLY A 244 -21.70 -3.33 26.90
C GLY A 244 -20.22 -3.19 27.21
N ALA A 245 -19.58 -4.32 27.43
CA ALA A 245 -18.15 -4.38 27.73
C ALA A 245 -17.29 -4.15 26.48
N CYS A 246 -16.00 -3.92 26.71
CA CYS A 246 -15.00 -3.94 25.67
C CYS A 246 -13.91 -4.96 26.00
N GLY A 247 -13.24 -5.44 24.96
CA GLY A 247 -12.17 -6.43 25.09
C GLY A 247 -11.51 -6.72 23.77
N PHE A 248 -10.74 -7.80 23.74
CA PHE A 248 -10.12 -8.32 22.53
C PHE A 248 -10.13 -9.84 22.53
N LEU A 249 -10.06 -10.45 21.35
CA LEU A 249 -9.95 -11.88 21.21
C LEU A 249 -9.09 -12.27 20.01
N GLY A 250 -8.58 -13.49 20.08
CA GLY A 250 -8.08 -14.20 18.92
C GLY A 250 -9.05 -15.30 18.53
N PHE A 251 -9.32 -15.43 17.23
CA PHE A 251 -10.26 -16.42 16.69
C PHE A 251 -9.67 -17.15 15.49
N SER A 252 -9.81 -18.47 15.45
CA SER A 252 -9.48 -19.26 14.25
C SER A 252 -10.67 -19.28 13.30
N ARG A 253 -10.43 -18.88 12.06
CA ARG A 253 -11.43 -18.94 10.98
C ARG A 253 -11.37 -20.25 10.19
N GLN A 254 -10.43 -21.13 10.51
CA GLN A 254 -10.31 -22.46 9.90
C GLN A 254 -11.06 -23.51 10.74
N GLY A 255 -12.33 -23.22 11.02
CA GLY A 255 -13.24 -24.14 11.70
C GLY A 255 -12.65 -24.77 12.96
N THR A 256 -12.77 -26.09 13.07
CA THR A 256 -12.37 -26.88 14.24
C THR A 256 -10.94 -27.44 14.15
N GLU A 257 -10.14 -26.95 13.20
CA GLU A 257 -8.76 -27.40 12.94
C GLU A 257 -7.72 -26.29 13.11
N GLY A 258 -8.09 -25.04 12.82
CA GLY A 258 -7.14 -23.93 12.91
C GLY A 258 -6.85 -23.49 14.34
N THR A 259 -5.74 -22.78 14.48
CA THR A 259 -5.20 -22.32 15.76
C THR A 259 -4.98 -20.82 15.74
N VAL A 260 -4.87 -20.23 16.93
CA VAL A 260 -4.56 -18.81 17.13
C VAL A 260 -3.17 -18.67 17.73
N ASP A 261 -2.39 -17.70 17.24
CA ASP A 261 -1.15 -17.24 17.85
C ASP A 261 -0.95 -15.77 17.49
N LEU A 262 -1.10 -14.90 18.48
CA LEU A 262 -0.94 -13.45 18.34
C LEU A 262 -0.31 -12.86 19.61
N THR A 263 0.44 -11.79 19.44
CA THR A 263 1.05 -11.01 20.52
C THR A 263 0.50 -9.60 20.45
N VAL A 264 0.00 -9.09 21.58
CA VAL A 264 -0.63 -7.77 21.68
C VAL A 264 -0.12 -6.99 22.87
N ASP A 265 -0.19 -5.66 22.78
CA ASP A 265 0.29 -4.75 23.81
C ASP A 265 -0.53 -3.46 23.90
N ASN A 266 -0.29 -2.66 24.95
CA ASN A 266 -0.84 -1.32 25.19
C ASN A 266 -2.35 -1.20 24.91
N TYR A 267 -3.14 -1.97 25.66
CA TYR A 267 -4.59 -1.88 25.61
C TYR A 267 -5.07 -0.59 26.27
N TYR A 268 -5.97 0.12 25.58
CA TYR A 268 -6.75 1.22 26.14
C TYR A 268 -8.24 0.94 25.91
N CYS A 269 -9.08 1.26 26.90
CA CYS A 269 -10.52 1.37 26.74
C CYS A 269 -11.11 2.47 27.61
N GLY A 270 -11.91 3.35 27.04
CA GLY A 270 -12.62 4.40 27.75
C GLY A 270 -13.81 4.95 26.96
N PRO A 271 -14.58 5.90 27.51
CA PRO A 271 -15.70 6.53 26.80
C PRO A 271 -15.26 7.40 25.61
N ASP A 272 -14.00 7.84 25.61
CA ASP A 272 -13.43 8.82 24.67
C ASP A 272 -11.99 8.48 24.30
N HIS A 273 -11.55 9.03 23.16
CA HIS A 273 -10.16 8.97 22.71
C HIS A 273 -9.24 9.73 23.69
N PRO A 274 -8.15 9.13 24.19
CA PRO A 274 -7.31 9.74 25.23
C PRO A 274 -6.62 11.04 24.79
N HIS A 275 -6.31 11.16 23.49
CA HIS A 275 -5.69 12.34 22.86
C HIS A 275 -6.60 13.07 21.86
N ALA A 276 -7.89 13.26 22.17
CA ALA A 276 -8.87 13.82 21.23
C ALA A 276 -8.54 15.24 20.68
N ASN A 277 -7.63 15.98 21.34
CA ASN A 277 -7.23 17.34 20.97
C ASN A 277 -5.95 17.40 20.12
N GLU A 278 -5.33 16.25 19.81
CA GLU A 278 -4.10 16.16 19.03
C GLU A 278 -4.47 15.87 17.56
N VAL A 279 -4.33 16.90 16.71
CA VAL A 279 -4.67 16.89 15.26
C VAL A 279 -3.88 15.79 14.52
N PRO A 280 -4.41 15.15 13.46
CA PRO A 280 -4.88 13.74 13.42
C PRO A 280 -3.76 12.67 13.59
N VAL A 281 -2.78 12.90 14.46
CA VAL A 281 -1.63 12.02 14.67
C VAL A 281 -1.94 11.06 15.80
N MET A 282 -1.69 9.77 15.57
CA MET A 282 -1.76 8.77 16.63
C MET A 282 -0.49 8.88 17.49
N VAL A 283 -0.65 9.05 18.81
CA VAL A 283 0.50 9.13 19.73
C VAL A 283 1.12 7.75 19.90
N HIS A 284 2.46 7.71 19.96
CA HIS A 284 3.19 6.48 20.24
C HIS A 284 2.72 5.88 21.58
N PRO A 285 2.45 4.57 21.66
CA PRO A 285 1.99 3.88 22.88
C PRO A 285 2.87 4.11 24.09
N VAL A 286 4.17 4.04 23.87
CA VAL A 286 5.18 4.27 24.89
C VAL A 286 5.40 5.78 25.03
N ALA A 287 4.92 6.34 26.13
CA ALA A 287 5.05 7.76 26.42
C ALA A 287 6.51 8.23 26.37
N GLY A 288 6.73 9.40 25.78
CA GLY A 288 8.06 9.98 25.60
C GLY A 288 8.87 9.40 24.44
N THR A 289 8.35 8.41 23.70
CA THR A 289 9.00 7.98 22.45
C THR A 289 8.90 9.07 21.40
N PRO A 290 10.03 9.53 20.83
CA PRO A 290 10.01 10.49 19.74
C PRO A 290 9.38 9.86 18.52
N GLN A 291 8.47 10.58 17.86
CA GLN A 291 7.85 10.14 16.61
C GLN A 291 7.69 11.30 15.63
N VAL A 292 7.72 10.99 14.33
CA VAL A 292 7.32 11.94 13.30
C VAL A 292 5.82 12.21 13.43
N VAL A 293 5.43 13.48 13.53
CA VAL A 293 4.03 13.91 13.67
C VAL A 293 3.53 14.64 12.44
N ALA A 294 4.42 15.18 11.62
CA ALA A 294 4.08 15.79 10.35
C ALA A 294 5.27 15.66 9.40
N ARG A 295 5.00 15.53 8.11
CA ARG A 295 6.03 15.53 7.06
C ARG A 295 5.51 16.10 5.74
N ASN A 296 6.43 16.54 4.91
CA ASN A 296 6.27 16.77 3.47
C ASN A 296 7.39 15.96 2.79
N PRO A 297 7.10 14.98 1.92
CA PRO A 297 5.78 14.52 1.43
C PRO A 297 4.82 14.04 2.52
N THR A 298 3.54 14.45 2.45
CA THR A 298 2.57 14.22 3.54
C THR A 298 1.93 12.82 3.53
N ASN A 299 1.67 12.25 2.35
CA ASN A 299 1.11 10.90 2.25
C ASN A 299 2.21 9.87 2.43
N ARG A 300 1.84 8.64 2.81
CA ARG A 300 2.80 7.52 2.84
C ARG A 300 3.24 7.11 1.43
N PHE A 301 2.36 7.29 0.45
CA PHE A 301 2.62 7.10 -0.97
C PHE A 301 2.26 8.42 -1.67
N THR A 302 3.26 9.24 -1.97
CA THR A 302 3.08 10.55 -2.64
C THR A 302 3.57 10.47 -4.07
N HIS A 303 2.80 11.05 -5.00
CA HIS A 303 3.18 11.09 -6.41
C HIS A 303 3.59 12.51 -6.80
N PHE A 304 4.56 12.64 -7.70
CA PHE A 304 4.96 13.92 -8.30
C PHE A 304 5.42 14.98 -7.27
N HIS A 305 6.12 14.55 -6.22
CA HIS A 305 6.68 15.45 -5.23
C HIS A 305 7.74 16.36 -5.88
N PRO A 306 7.65 17.70 -5.78
CA PRO A 306 8.64 18.56 -6.38
C PRO A 306 10.02 18.37 -5.74
N ALA A 307 11.03 17.97 -6.53
CA ALA A 307 12.38 17.74 -6.03
C ALA A 307 12.97 18.96 -5.27
N VAL A 308 12.59 20.17 -5.70
CA VAL A 308 13.01 21.44 -5.10
C VAL A 308 12.46 21.67 -3.69
N GLU A 309 11.35 21.02 -3.31
CA GLU A 309 10.77 21.15 -1.98
C GLU A 309 11.54 20.34 -0.92
N GLY A 310 12.40 19.41 -1.34
CA GLY A 310 13.13 18.55 -0.41
C GLY A 310 12.20 17.71 0.47
N ILE A 311 12.67 17.32 1.65
CA ILE A 311 11.86 16.69 2.70
C ILE A 311 11.86 17.61 3.92
N ARG A 312 10.70 17.78 4.55
CA ARG A 312 10.56 18.48 5.84
C ARG A 312 9.73 17.63 6.78
N PHE A 313 10.12 17.54 8.05
CA PHE A 313 9.35 16.80 9.05
C PHE A 313 9.47 17.39 10.45
N THR A 314 8.43 17.17 11.25
CA THR A 314 8.35 17.54 12.65
C THR A 314 8.32 16.28 13.49
N VAL A 315 9.11 16.27 14.57
CA VAL A 315 9.21 15.17 15.53
C VAL A 315 8.74 15.68 16.89
N SER A 316 7.97 14.89 17.63
CA SER A 316 7.52 15.19 19.00
C SER A 316 7.63 13.96 19.90
N THR A 317 7.90 14.17 21.18
CA THR A 317 7.82 13.14 22.23
C THR A 317 6.53 13.21 23.06
N PHE A 318 5.70 14.25 22.85
CA PHE A 318 4.48 14.52 23.64
C PHE A 318 4.70 14.50 25.16
N SER A 319 5.93 14.82 25.58
CA SER A 319 6.38 14.84 26.97
C SER A 319 7.55 15.83 27.12
N ASP A 320 8.12 15.92 28.32
CA ASP A 320 9.35 16.71 28.55
C ASP A 320 10.63 15.99 28.08
N THR A 321 10.53 14.77 27.55
CA THR A 321 11.66 14.01 27.01
C THR A 321 12.23 14.72 25.78
N ALA A 322 13.53 15.01 25.79
CA ALA A 322 14.20 15.67 24.67
C ALA A 322 14.58 14.67 23.56
N ILE A 323 14.46 15.13 22.32
CA ILE A 323 14.87 14.43 21.10
C ILE A 323 16.37 14.64 20.89
N ASP A 324 17.12 13.58 20.54
CA ASP A 324 18.50 13.71 20.10
C ASP A 324 18.54 14.09 18.61
N VAL A 325 18.67 15.39 18.36
CA VAL A 325 18.71 15.92 16.99
C VAL A 325 19.91 15.38 16.22
N SER A 326 21.06 15.18 16.89
CA SER A 326 22.29 14.71 16.26
C SER A 326 22.25 13.22 15.87
N ALA A 327 21.41 12.44 16.56
CA ALA A 327 21.18 11.03 16.27
C ALA A 327 20.05 10.79 15.27
N THR A 328 19.30 11.83 14.86
CA THR A 328 18.27 11.68 13.81
C THR A 328 18.92 11.20 12.51
N ARG A 329 18.31 10.20 11.87
CA ARG A 329 18.76 9.66 10.59
C ARG A 329 17.71 9.79 9.52
N LEU A 330 18.13 10.15 8.30
CA LEU A 330 17.31 10.11 7.09
C LEU A 330 18.00 9.22 6.06
N TYR A 331 17.28 8.22 5.57
CA TYR A 331 17.72 7.35 4.49
C TYR A 331 16.85 7.55 3.26
N LEU A 332 17.48 7.61 2.09
CA LEU A 332 16.83 7.62 0.79
C LEU A 332 17.33 6.44 -0.04
N ASN A 333 16.45 5.54 -0.44
CA ASN A 333 16.79 4.30 -1.16
C ASN A 333 17.90 3.49 -0.45
N GLY A 334 17.82 3.42 0.89
CA GLY A 334 18.79 2.73 1.75
C GLY A 334 20.10 3.49 2.01
N GLN A 335 20.35 4.62 1.33
CA GLN A 335 21.54 5.46 1.55
C GLN A 335 21.30 6.44 2.70
N ASP A 336 22.22 6.52 3.66
CA ASP A 336 22.18 7.54 4.73
C ASP A 336 22.51 8.92 4.14
N VAL A 337 21.54 9.83 4.19
CA VAL A 337 21.65 11.22 3.73
C VAL A 337 21.49 12.22 4.88
N SER A 338 21.67 11.78 6.13
CA SER A 338 21.45 12.60 7.32
C SER A 338 22.32 13.86 7.36
N GLY A 339 23.47 13.85 6.69
CA GLY A 339 24.32 15.04 6.51
C GLY A 339 23.66 16.17 5.71
N ALA A 340 22.57 15.90 5.01
CA ALA A 340 21.78 16.91 4.30
C ALA A 340 20.71 17.57 5.17
N LEU A 341 20.50 17.13 6.42
CA LEU A 341 19.50 17.73 7.30
C LEU A 341 19.95 19.12 7.77
N GLN A 342 19.15 20.15 7.44
CA GLN A 342 19.35 21.53 7.88
C GLN A 342 17.99 22.27 8.05
N PRO A 343 17.83 23.11 9.09
CA PRO A 343 18.77 23.29 10.21
C PRO A 343 18.80 22.06 11.13
N LEU A 344 19.89 21.91 11.90
CA LEU A 344 19.95 21.03 13.07
C LEU A 344 19.65 21.88 14.31
N PRO A 345 18.40 21.93 14.80
CA PRO A 345 18.06 22.70 16.00
C PRO A 345 18.70 22.09 17.26
N ALA A 346 18.62 22.81 18.38
CA ALA A 346 18.97 22.23 19.69
C ALA A 346 17.98 21.12 20.08
N ASN A 347 18.43 20.18 20.92
CA ASN A 347 17.58 19.13 21.48
C ASN A 347 16.39 19.75 22.24
N ALA A 348 15.18 19.30 21.91
CA ALA A 348 13.92 19.74 22.50
C ALA A 348 12.90 18.61 22.41
N SER A 349 11.76 18.74 23.10
CA SER A 349 10.65 17.77 23.02
C SER A 349 9.87 17.83 21.70
N THR A 350 10.04 18.92 20.94
CA THR A 350 9.55 19.06 19.57
C THR A 350 10.59 19.75 18.71
N VAL A 351 10.92 19.15 17.58
CA VAL A 351 11.91 19.69 16.63
C VAL A 351 11.38 19.61 15.20
N THR A 352 11.80 20.52 14.34
CA THR A 352 11.51 20.49 12.91
C THR A 352 12.83 20.45 12.15
N LEU A 353 12.94 19.50 11.24
CA LEU A 353 14.10 19.33 10.35
C LEU A 353 13.63 19.42 8.91
N ALA A 354 14.55 19.80 8.03
CA ALA A 354 14.36 19.75 6.59
C ALA A 354 15.65 19.31 5.90
N THR A 355 15.58 18.93 4.64
CA THR A 355 16.78 18.65 3.83
C THR A 355 17.27 19.93 3.15
N ALA A 356 18.58 20.00 2.88
CA ALA A 356 19.15 21.06 2.07
C ALA A 356 18.58 21.06 0.63
N PRO A 357 18.50 22.23 -0.02
CA PRO A 357 18.16 22.31 -1.44
C PRO A 357 19.07 21.39 -2.27
N GLY A 358 18.50 20.68 -3.24
CA GLY A 358 19.23 19.75 -4.10
C GLY A 358 19.46 18.35 -3.52
N THR A 359 18.97 18.05 -2.32
CA THR A 359 19.02 16.69 -1.75
C THR A 359 18.26 15.67 -2.59
N LEU A 360 17.13 16.09 -3.19
CA LEU A 360 16.36 15.26 -4.11
C LEU A 360 16.77 15.59 -5.56
N ALA A 361 17.18 14.57 -6.31
CA ALA A 361 17.28 14.63 -7.76
C ALA A 361 15.87 14.55 -8.40
N PRO A 362 15.62 15.28 -9.51
CA PRO A 362 14.37 15.19 -10.27
C PRO A 362 14.23 13.84 -10.97
N ASN A 363 12.99 13.47 -11.35
CA ASN A 363 12.66 12.26 -12.09
C ASN A 363 13.17 10.95 -11.47
N ARG A 364 13.04 10.83 -10.14
CA ARG A 364 13.54 9.69 -9.38
C ARG A 364 12.49 9.18 -8.41
N VAL A 365 12.51 7.87 -8.18
CA VAL A 365 11.71 7.18 -7.16
C VAL A 365 12.51 7.09 -5.86
N TYR A 366 11.86 7.32 -4.74
CA TYR A 366 12.43 7.30 -3.40
C TYR A 366 11.62 6.43 -2.44
N ALA A 367 12.30 5.49 -1.79
CA ALA A 367 11.90 4.92 -0.52
C ALA A 367 12.62 5.66 0.60
N ALA A 368 11.88 6.37 1.45
CA ALA A 368 12.43 7.18 2.53
C ALA A 368 12.18 6.56 3.90
N ARG A 369 13.18 6.68 4.78
CA ARG A 369 13.12 6.24 6.17
C ARG A 369 13.71 7.30 7.08
N ILE A 370 12.95 7.75 8.06
CA ILE A 370 13.42 8.61 9.15
C ILE A 370 13.54 7.74 10.40
N GLU A 371 14.67 7.80 11.09
CA GLU A 371 14.86 7.17 12.40
C GLU A 371 15.14 8.27 13.42
N VAL A 372 14.40 8.25 14.53
CA VAL A 372 14.53 9.24 15.62
C VAL A 372 14.69 8.53 16.95
N GLN A 373 15.42 9.15 17.86
CA GLN A 373 15.63 8.65 19.21
C GLN A 373 15.66 9.79 20.24
N ASP A 374 15.39 9.45 21.49
CA ASP A 374 15.52 10.37 22.61
C ASP A 374 16.99 10.53 23.01
N VAL A 375 17.28 11.52 23.86
CA VAL A 375 18.65 11.79 24.33
C VAL A 375 19.28 10.65 25.14
N SER A 376 18.49 9.73 25.71
CA SER A 376 19.03 8.54 26.36
C SER A 376 19.34 7.41 25.37
N GLY A 377 18.76 7.46 24.17
CA GLY A 377 18.86 6.44 23.13
C GLY A 377 18.06 5.17 23.41
N THR A 378 17.26 5.12 24.48
CA THR A 378 16.46 3.95 24.84
C THR A 378 15.12 3.91 24.10
N ARG A 379 14.54 5.08 23.79
CA ARG A 379 13.29 5.19 23.03
C ARG A 379 13.56 5.59 21.59
N ARG A 380 13.03 4.82 20.64
CA ARG A 380 13.25 5.01 19.21
C ARG A 380 11.98 4.77 18.43
N SER A 381 11.85 5.43 17.30
CA SER A 381 10.85 5.09 16.30
C SER A 381 11.40 5.28 14.89
N THR A 382 10.71 4.65 13.95
CA THR A 382 11.00 4.71 12.52
C THR A 382 9.78 5.28 11.81
N ASN A 383 9.97 6.16 10.84
CA ASN A 383 8.93 6.58 9.92
C ASN A 383 9.30 6.20 8.49
N THR A 384 8.42 5.52 7.74
CA THR A 384 8.68 5.07 6.35
C THR A 384 7.61 5.59 5.40
N PHE A 385 8.06 6.12 4.27
CA PHE A 385 7.19 6.65 3.21
C PHE A 385 7.88 6.57 1.85
N TRP A 386 7.09 6.60 0.79
CA TRP A 386 7.52 6.47 -0.60
C TRP A 386 7.00 7.64 -1.41
N PHE A 387 7.85 8.13 -2.31
CA PHE A 387 7.45 9.16 -3.25
C PHE A 387 8.30 9.13 -4.52
N ASP A 388 7.84 9.81 -5.55
CA ASP A 388 8.62 10.09 -6.74
C ASP A 388 8.72 11.60 -6.97
N THR A 389 9.70 12.01 -7.75
CA THR A 389 9.88 13.39 -8.19
C THR A 389 9.73 13.54 -9.69
N PHE A 390 8.91 12.70 -10.33
CA PHE A 390 8.54 12.90 -11.72
C PHE A 390 7.67 14.14 -11.86
N GLN A 391 7.62 14.69 -13.07
CA GLN A 391 6.70 15.78 -13.41
C GLN A 391 5.69 15.25 -14.41
N GLU A 392 4.40 15.45 -14.14
CA GLU A 392 3.32 14.98 -15.02
C GLU A 392 3.49 15.48 -16.46
N SER A 393 3.93 16.73 -16.64
CA SER A 393 4.17 17.34 -17.96
C SER A 393 5.24 16.61 -18.78
N LEU A 394 6.14 15.87 -18.14
CA LEU A 394 7.17 15.09 -18.83
C LEU A 394 6.65 13.71 -19.23
N LEU A 395 5.69 13.12 -18.52
CA LEU A 395 5.29 11.73 -18.73
C LEU A 395 4.73 11.42 -20.14
N GLU A 396 4.29 12.46 -20.85
CA GLU A 396 3.73 12.37 -22.20
C GLU A 396 4.60 13.08 -23.26
N ALA A 397 5.73 13.66 -22.84
CA ALA A 397 6.62 14.41 -23.73
C ALA A 397 7.79 13.52 -24.20
N PRO A 398 7.94 13.27 -25.52
CA PRO A 398 9.07 12.49 -26.01
C PRO A 398 10.43 13.09 -25.54
N PRO A 399 11.42 12.25 -25.16
CA PRO A 399 11.42 10.81 -25.31
C PRO A 399 10.76 10.02 -24.17
N PHE A 400 10.27 10.65 -23.10
CA PHE A 400 9.45 9.96 -22.11
C PHE A 400 8.20 9.38 -22.77
N LYS A 401 7.75 8.23 -22.26
CA LYS A 401 6.52 7.60 -22.72
C LYS A 401 5.81 6.93 -21.57
N THR A 402 4.49 7.07 -21.55
CA THR A 402 3.60 6.29 -20.71
C THR A 402 2.77 5.35 -21.58
N ILE A 403 2.59 4.11 -21.15
CA ILE A 403 1.68 3.14 -21.77
C ILE A 403 0.71 2.69 -20.67
N GLU A 404 -0.55 3.12 -20.75
CA GLU A 404 -1.61 2.67 -19.84
C GLU A 404 -1.79 1.15 -19.98
N CYS A 405 -1.91 0.44 -18.87
CA CYS A 405 -1.92 -1.02 -18.86
C CYS A 405 -3.19 -1.56 -19.54
N GLU A 406 -4.31 -0.85 -19.47
CA GLU A 406 -5.57 -1.13 -20.14
C GLU A 406 -5.56 -0.81 -21.66
N ASP A 407 -4.54 -0.09 -22.15
CA ASP A 407 -4.35 0.29 -23.56
C ASP A 407 -3.49 -0.73 -24.33
N TYR A 408 -3.64 -2.02 -24.05
CA TYR A 408 -3.02 -3.11 -24.83
C TYR A 408 -3.56 -3.17 -26.27
N ASN A 409 -2.94 -3.97 -27.14
CA ASN A 409 -3.32 -4.07 -28.55
C ASN A 409 -4.79 -4.48 -28.75
N TYR A 410 -5.31 -4.27 -29.96
CA TYR A 410 -6.68 -4.63 -30.32
C TYR A 410 -6.74 -5.20 -31.75
N GLU A 411 -7.84 -5.89 -32.10
CA GLU A 411 -8.08 -6.40 -33.47
C GLU A 411 -6.86 -7.11 -34.12
N SER A 412 -6.19 -7.99 -33.35
CA SER A 412 -5.04 -8.79 -33.81
C SER A 412 -3.80 -7.95 -34.13
N GLY A 413 -3.33 -7.19 -33.15
CA GLY A 413 -2.07 -6.44 -33.17
C GLY A 413 -2.18 -4.98 -33.59
N ARG A 414 -3.39 -4.43 -33.78
CA ARG A 414 -3.59 -3.00 -34.00
C ARG A 414 -3.28 -2.21 -32.74
N PHE A 415 -2.82 -0.98 -32.95
CA PHE A 415 -2.45 -0.02 -31.92
C PHE A 415 -2.66 1.41 -32.43
N GLN A 416 -2.70 2.37 -31.51
CA GLN A 416 -2.73 3.79 -31.83
C GLN A 416 -1.34 4.41 -31.60
N THR A 417 -1.04 5.43 -32.40
CA THR A 417 0.20 6.21 -32.28
C THR A 417 -0.02 7.44 -31.42
N ASP A 418 1.00 7.85 -30.67
CA ASP A 418 0.92 9.04 -29.82
C ASP A 418 0.65 10.33 -30.61
N PRO A 419 -0.03 11.33 -30.01
CA PRO A 419 -0.63 11.29 -28.67
C PRO A 419 -1.93 10.46 -28.64
N VAL A 420 -2.04 9.54 -27.68
CA VAL A 420 -3.27 8.78 -27.41
C VAL A 420 -4.17 9.59 -26.47
N PRO A 421 -5.38 10.01 -26.88
CA PRO A 421 -6.28 10.76 -26.01
C PRO A 421 -6.79 9.89 -24.86
N PRO A 422 -6.83 10.39 -23.60
CA PRO A 422 -7.52 9.70 -22.52
C PRO A 422 -8.98 9.47 -22.88
N SER A 423 -9.48 8.26 -22.67
CA SER A 423 -10.85 7.87 -22.99
C SER A 423 -11.53 7.21 -21.80
N GLY A 424 -12.86 7.19 -21.76
CA GLY A 424 -13.59 6.63 -20.63
C GLY A 424 -14.98 7.22 -20.45
N TYR A 425 -15.60 6.86 -19.35
CA TYR A 425 -16.82 7.47 -18.85
C TYR A 425 -16.50 8.44 -17.71
N THR A 426 -17.11 9.63 -17.76
CA THR A 426 -17.21 10.50 -16.60
C THR A 426 -18.16 9.89 -15.55
N PRO A 427 -18.10 10.32 -14.28
CA PRO A 427 -19.00 9.81 -13.23
C PRO A 427 -20.51 9.93 -13.52
N ASP A 428 -20.91 10.85 -14.41
CA ASP A 428 -22.30 11.03 -14.84
C ASP A 428 -22.71 10.16 -16.05
N GLY A 429 -21.79 9.30 -16.53
CA GLY A 429 -22.03 8.38 -17.66
C GLY A 429 -21.80 8.99 -19.04
N THR A 430 -21.18 10.17 -19.15
CA THR A 430 -20.82 10.77 -20.44
C THR A 430 -19.57 10.10 -21.02
N LEU A 431 -19.66 9.62 -22.26
CA LEU A 431 -18.52 9.02 -22.96
C LEU A 431 -17.56 10.12 -23.46
N VAL A 432 -16.27 9.99 -23.15
CA VAL A 432 -15.19 10.85 -23.63
C VAL A 432 -14.21 10.04 -24.46
N ASN A 433 -13.91 10.50 -25.67
CA ASN A 433 -12.92 9.91 -26.57
C ASN A 433 -13.08 8.39 -26.80
N GLY A 434 -14.30 7.84 -26.71
CA GLY A 434 -14.59 6.45 -27.08
C GLY A 434 -14.70 6.26 -28.60
N SER A 435 -15.24 5.11 -29.01
CA SER A 435 -15.53 4.80 -30.43
C SER A 435 -14.30 4.88 -31.35
N GLY A 436 -13.13 4.50 -30.84
CA GLY A 436 -11.87 4.47 -31.59
C GLY A 436 -11.10 5.79 -31.62
N VAL A 437 -11.53 6.83 -30.90
CA VAL A 437 -10.72 8.05 -30.70
C VAL A 437 -9.57 7.81 -29.72
N GLY A 438 -9.87 7.18 -28.58
CA GLY A 438 -8.92 6.57 -27.65
C GLY A 438 -9.12 5.06 -27.60
N TYR A 439 -8.65 4.41 -26.54
CA TYR A 439 -8.66 2.95 -26.40
C TYR A 439 -9.90 2.37 -25.73
N TYR A 440 -10.75 3.21 -25.15
CA TYR A 440 -11.96 2.78 -24.46
C TYR A 440 -12.82 1.89 -25.36
N ASP A 441 -13.15 0.69 -24.86
CA ASP A 441 -13.93 -0.36 -25.51
C ASP A 441 -13.39 -0.90 -26.86
N LEU A 442 -12.10 -0.68 -27.17
CA LEU A 442 -11.46 -1.43 -28.24
C LEU A 442 -11.28 -2.89 -27.82
N VAL A 443 -11.54 -3.83 -28.73
CA VAL A 443 -11.60 -5.27 -28.41
C VAL A 443 -10.30 -5.97 -28.83
N GLY A 444 -9.64 -6.61 -27.87
CA GLY A 444 -8.47 -7.44 -28.10
C GLY A 444 -8.83 -8.80 -28.69
N THR A 445 -7.93 -9.36 -29.50
CA THR A 445 -8.00 -10.75 -29.94
C THR A 445 -7.27 -11.64 -28.92
N PRO A 446 -7.97 -12.59 -28.24
CA PRO A 446 -7.32 -13.53 -27.33
C PRO A 446 -6.20 -14.32 -28.01
N ASN A 447 -5.13 -14.58 -27.25
CA ASN A 447 -3.88 -15.23 -27.69
C ASN A 447 -3.05 -14.45 -28.72
N VAL A 448 -3.46 -13.23 -29.09
CA VAL A 448 -2.69 -12.31 -29.94
C VAL A 448 -2.39 -10.99 -29.21
N ASP A 449 -3.42 -10.34 -28.71
CA ASP A 449 -3.33 -9.04 -28.03
C ASP A 449 -3.19 -9.20 -26.51
N TYR A 450 -3.87 -10.21 -25.97
CA TYR A 450 -3.80 -10.59 -24.56
C TYR A 450 -4.00 -12.10 -24.38
N PHE A 451 -3.64 -12.60 -23.20
CA PHE A 451 -4.10 -13.88 -22.68
C PHE A 451 -4.60 -13.68 -21.26
N ASP A 452 -5.82 -14.15 -21.02
CA ASP A 452 -6.48 -14.20 -19.71
C ASP A 452 -6.91 -15.65 -19.48
N THR A 453 -6.85 -16.11 -18.23
CA THR A 453 -7.27 -17.46 -17.86
C THR A 453 -8.78 -17.63 -17.94
N ARG A 454 -9.54 -16.53 -17.90
CA ARG A 454 -10.98 -16.49 -18.11
C ARG A 454 -11.28 -16.40 -19.61
N THR A 455 -12.38 -17.01 -20.02
CA THR A 455 -12.80 -17.06 -21.43
C THR A 455 -13.87 -16.03 -21.79
N SER A 456 -14.28 -15.19 -20.85
CA SER A 456 -15.32 -14.18 -21.04
C SER A 456 -15.16 -13.02 -20.05
N PRO A 457 -15.69 -11.82 -20.37
CA PRO A 457 -15.77 -10.71 -19.43
C PRO A 457 -16.50 -11.09 -18.14
N GLU A 458 -16.16 -10.37 -17.07
CA GLU A 458 -16.72 -10.50 -15.75
C GLU A 458 -17.49 -9.23 -15.38
N GLY A 459 -18.81 -9.36 -15.18
CA GLY A 459 -19.63 -8.25 -14.72
C GLY A 459 -19.12 -7.72 -13.38
N GLY A 460 -18.79 -6.43 -13.33
CA GLY A 460 -18.16 -5.84 -12.14
C GLY A 460 -16.65 -5.62 -12.25
N TRP A 461 -16.00 -6.08 -13.33
CA TRP A 461 -14.55 -5.98 -13.49
C TRP A 461 -14.11 -5.72 -14.94
N ASN A 462 -14.96 -5.12 -15.77
CA ASN A 462 -14.67 -4.82 -17.17
C ASN A 462 -15.08 -3.39 -17.52
N ASP A 463 -14.63 -2.43 -16.72
CA ASP A 463 -15.06 -1.03 -16.79
C ASP A 463 -14.49 -0.25 -17.99
N TYR A 464 -13.41 -0.75 -18.62
CA TYR A 464 -12.73 -0.08 -19.74
C TYR A 464 -12.70 -0.92 -21.03
N ARG A 465 -12.62 -2.25 -20.87
CA ARG A 465 -12.59 -3.25 -21.96
C ARG A 465 -13.77 -4.20 -21.78
N THR A 466 -14.97 -3.74 -22.13
CA THR A 466 -16.23 -4.43 -21.78
C THR A 466 -16.34 -5.83 -22.39
N TRP A 467 -15.66 -6.08 -23.51
CA TRP A 467 -15.74 -7.34 -24.27
C TRP A 467 -14.52 -8.25 -24.14
N ASP A 468 -13.47 -7.81 -23.46
CA ASP A 468 -12.29 -8.64 -23.22
C ASP A 468 -12.42 -9.37 -21.89
N ALA A 469 -11.78 -10.55 -21.76
CA ALA A 469 -11.74 -11.23 -20.46
C ALA A 469 -10.89 -10.48 -19.43
N VAL A 470 -9.92 -9.68 -19.88
CA VAL A 470 -9.00 -8.88 -19.05
C VAL A 470 -9.76 -7.99 -18.10
N GLY A 471 -9.51 -8.14 -16.80
CA GLY A 471 -10.15 -7.35 -15.77
C GLY A 471 -9.69 -5.89 -15.86
N THR A 472 -10.63 -4.95 -15.97
CA THR A 472 -10.38 -3.52 -15.89
C THR A 472 -11.33 -2.89 -14.87
N SER A 473 -10.78 -2.05 -13.99
CA SER A 473 -11.57 -1.37 -12.95
C SER A 473 -11.34 0.12 -13.02
N SER A 474 -12.42 0.86 -12.83
CA SER A 474 -12.38 2.25 -12.38
C SER A 474 -12.57 2.31 -10.86
N GLY A 475 -12.10 3.38 -10.23
CA GLY A 475 -12.37 3.63 -8.81
C GLY A 475 -11.71 2.64 -7.85
N ASN A 476 -12.20 2.65 -6.62
CA ASN A 476 -11.80 1.81 -5.51
C ASN A 476 -12.78 0.66 -5.34
N GLN A 477 -12.28 -0.57 -5.42
CA GLN A 477 -13.03 -1.79 -5.10
C GLN A 477 -12.50 -2.50 -3.84
N ASP A 478 -11.48 -1.93 -3.20
CA ASP A 478 -10.82 -2.50 -2.02
C ASP A 478 -11.43 -2.01 -0.70
N LEU A 479 -12.35 -1.04 -0.73
CA LEU A 479 -12.98 -0.47 0.46
C LEU A 479 -14.48 -0.27 0.23
N SER A 480 -15.30 -0.68 1.20
CA SER A 480 -16.75 -0.48 1.22
C SER A 480 -17.20 -0.21 2.65
N ASP A 481 -17.75 0.97 2.91
CA ASP A 481 -18.20 1.42 4.22
C ASP A 481 -19.34 2.45 4.11
N LEU A 482 -19.67 3.14 5.20
CA LEU A 482 -20.74 4.15 5.23
C LEU A 482 -20.46 5.38 4.35
N THR A 483 -19.19 5.66 4.07
CA THR A 483 -18.72 6.85 3.35
C THR A 483 -18.17 6.56 1.97
N HIS A 484 -17.83 5.30 1.68
CA HIS A 484 -17.30 4.82 0.42
C HIS A 484 -18.13 3.63 -0.05
N PHE A 485 -18.72 3.76 -1.23
CA PHE A 485 -19.44 2.66 -1.87
C PHE A 485 -18.50 1.81 -2.72
N LEU A 486 -18.89 0.58 -3.05
CA LEU A 486 -18.17 -0.19 -4.06
C LEU A 486 -18.06 0.64 -5.36
N ARG A 487 -16.84 0.75 -5.90
CA ARG A 487 -16.50 1.57 -7.07
C ARG A 487 -16.55 3.08 -6.84
N ASP A 488 -16.35 3.51 -5.59
CA ASP A 488 -16.12 4.92 -5.29
C ASP A 488 -14.91 5.45 -6.09
N PRO A 489 -14.91 6.70 -6.59
CA PRO A 489 -13.79 7.19 -7.36
C PRO A 489 -12.46 7.09 -6.61
N LEU A 490 -11.36 6.87 -7.34
CA LEU A 490 -10.04 6.96 -6.72
C LEU A 490 -9.86 8.36 -6.12
N PRO A 491 -9.17 8.47 -4.96
CA PRO A 491 -8.84 9.76 -4.37
C PRO A 491 -8.23 10.70 -5.42
N ALA A 492 -8.67 11.96 -5.46
CA ALA A 492 -8.25 12.91 -6.51
C ALA A 492 -6.72 13.08 -6.62
N GLY A 493 -5.97 12.89 -5.53
CA GLY A 493 -4.50 12.93 -5.52
C GLY A 493 -3.82 11.73 -6.19
N LEU A 494 -4.57 10.68 -6.55
CA LEU A 494 -4.08 9.54 -7.31
C LEU A 494 -4.40 9.66 -8.81
N ILE A 495 -5.27 10.60 -9.21
CA ILE A 495 -5.69 10.78 -10.60
C ILE A 495 -4.85 11.89 -11.27
N ARG A 496 -4.14 11.56 -12.34
CA ARG A 496 -3.31 12.45 -13.16
C ARG A 496 -4.16 13.53 -13.83
N SER A 497 -3.56 14.71 -13.97
CA SER A 497 -4.19 15.93 -14.49
C SER A 497 -4.79 15.79 -15.89
N LYS A 498 -4.30 14.85 -16.72
CA LYS A 498 -4.87 14.58 -18.05
C LYS A 498 -6.28 14.00 -17.99
N TYR A 499 -6.60 13.20 -16.97
CA TYR A 499 -7.94 12.62 -16.78
C TYR A 499 -8.87 13.60 -16.06
N THR A 500 -8.38 14.23 -14.98
CA THR A 500 -9.21 15.15 -14.19
C THR A 500 -9.68 16.36 -15.01
N ARG A 501 -8.88 16.86 -15.96
CA ARG A 501 -9.28 17.94 -16.89
C ARG A 501 -10.45 17.56 -17.80
N LEU A 502 -10.67 16.27 -18.03
CA LEU A 502 -11.76 15.73 -18.83
C LEU A 502 -12.91 15.19 -17.95
N GLY A 503 -12.80 15.27 -16.63
CA GLY A 503 -13.74 14.67 -15.68
C GLY A 503 -13.70 13.14 -15.67
N LEU A 504 -12.61 12.54 -16.17
CA LEU A 504 -12.42 11.08 -16.22
C LEU A 504 -11.79 10.54 -14.94
N GLN A 505 -12.06 9.26 -14.66
CA GLN A 505 -11.27 8.46 -13.75
C GLN A 505 -10.06 7.84 -14.47
N GLU A 506 -9.05 7.44 -13.71
CA GLU A 506 -8.05 6.49 -14.19
C GLU A 506 -8.58 5.06 -14.07
N TYR A 507 -8.19 4.22 -15.02
CA TYR A 507 -8.47 2.81 -15.01
C TYR A 507 -7.21 2.03 -14.64
N VAL A 508 -7.41 0.81 -14.17
CA VAL A 508 -6.33 -0.13 -13.91
C VAL A 508 -6.69 -1.47 -14.52
N VAL A 509 -5.69 -2.25 -14.91
CA VAL A 509 -5.86 -3.68 -15.09
C VAL A 509 -5.87 -4.33 -13.71
N ALA A 510 -6.92 -5.10 -13.47
CA ALA A 510 -7.22 -5.79 -12.22
C ALA A 510 -7.47 -7.27 -12.50
N ARG A 511 -7.73 -8.04 -11.43
CA ARG A 511 -8.12 -9.47 -11.53
C ARG A 511 -7.08 -10.35 -12.23
N THR A 512 -5.82 -9.95 -12.18
CA THR A 512 -4.73 -10.64 -12.86
C THR A 512 -4.38 -11.97 -12.21
N GLU A 513 -4.05 -12.96 -13.02
CA GLU A 513 -3.59 -14.28 -12.58
C GLU A 513 -2.16 -14.57 -13.09
N PRO A 514 -1.32 -15.31 -12.34
CA PRO A 514 -0.01 -15.72 -12.83
C PRO A 514 -0.08 -16.45 -14.18
N GLY A 515 0.75 -16.02 -15.14
CA GLY A 515 0.79 -16.52 -16.51
C GLY A 515 -0.03 -15.71 -17.53
N GLU A 516 -0.94 -14.83 -17.09
CA GLU A 516 -1.65 -13.89 -17.96
C GLU A 516 -0.71 -12.85 -18.56
N TRP A 517 -1.04 -12.33 -19.74
CA TRP A 517 -0.19 -11.34 -20.41
C TRP A 517 -0.95 -10.38 -21.32
N LEU A 518 -0.35 -9.20 -21.51
CA LEU A 518 -0.85 -8.10 -22.33
C LEU A 518 0.25 -7.61 -23.30
N ASN A 519 -0.08 -7.43 -24.57
CA ASN A 519 0.84 -6.92 -25.59
C ASN A 519 0.59 -5.43 -25.88
N TYR A 520 1.68 -4.67 -26.04
CA TYR A 520 1.67 -3.24 -26.31
C TYR A 520 2.59 -2.92 -27.49
N THR A 521 2.01 -2.63 -28.65
CA THR A 521 2.74 -2.09 -29.79
C THR A 521 2.74 -0.57 -29.70
N ARG A 522 3.91 0.07 -29.76
CA ARG A 522 4.08 1.53 -29.72
C ARG A 522 5.25 1.99 -30.58
N MET A 523 5.25 3.30 -30.88
CA MET A 523 6.37 3.99 -31.53
C MET A 523 7.32 4.61 -30.50
N PHE A 524 8.59 4.19 -30.50
CA PHE A 524 9.62 4.67 -29.61
C PHE A 524 10.61 5.59 -30.32
N VAL A 525 11.02 6.65 -29.61
CA VAL A 525 12.19 7.45 -30.02
C VAL A 525 13.44 6.59 -29.81
N PRO A 526 14.38 6.53 -30.77
CA PRO A 526 15.60 5.74 -30.62
C PRO A 526 16.44 6.21 -29.44
N THR A 527 16.42 5.48 -28.33
CA THR A 527 17.23 5.73 -27.13
C THR A 527 17.18 4.52 -26.19
N ASN A 528 17.90 4.63 -25.09
CA ASN A 528 17.79 3.74 -23.95
C ASN A 528 16.76 4.24 -22.94
N TYR A 529 16.13 3.29 -22.26
CA TYR A 529 15.10 3.54 -21.26
C TYR A 529 15.37 2.76 -19.98
N HIS A 530 15.19 3.43 -18.84
CA HIS A 530 14.72 2.73 -17.64
C HIS A 530 13.21 2.60 -17.73
N VAL A 531 12.70 1.43 -17.38
CA VAL A 531 11.26 1.14 -17.39
C VAL A 531 10.78 0.96 -15.97
N TYR A 532 9.66 1.58 -15.63
CA TYR A 532 8.96 1.40 -14.37
C TYR A 532 7.55 0.91 -14.63
N LEU A 533 7.04 0.05 -13.76
CA LEU A 533 5.62 -0.28 -13.70
C LEU A 533 5.00 0.51 -12.54
N ARG A 534 3.98 1.33 -12.82
CA ARG A 534 3.14 1.93 -11.78
C ARG A 534 2.08 0.90 -11.38
N VAL A 535 2.21 0.37 -10.17
CA VAL A 535 1.40 -0.73 -9.66
C VAL A 535 1.15 -0.60 -8.17
N GLY A 536 -0.06 -0.94 -7.75
CA GLY A 536 -0.41 -1.16 -6.35
C GLY A 536 -0.56 -2.66 -6.11
N SER A 537 -0.15 -3.12 -4.94
CA SER A 537 -0.13 -4.56 -4.64
C SER A 537 -0.60 -4.85 -3.24
N PHE A 538 -1.33 -5.95 -3.14
CA PHE A 538 -1.85 -6.54 -1.93
C PHE A 538 -1.11 -7.87 -1.71
N GLY A 539 0.12 -7.75 -1.20
CA GLY A 539 1.10 -8.83 -1.14
C GLY A 539 2.29 -8.66 -2.08
N ALA A 540 3.37 -9.40 -1.83
CA ALA A 540 4.49 -9.46 -2.75
C ALA A 540 4.19 -10.40 -3.93
N THR A 541 4.67 -10.04 -5.13
CA THR A 541 4.60 -10.82 -6.37
C THR A 541 5.60 -10.26 -7.40
N GLU A 542 5.51 -10.68 -8.66
CA GLU A 542 6.34 -10.18 -9.75
C GLU A 542 5.56 -10.08 -11.07
N ALA A 543 6.11 -9.30 -12.00
CA ALA A 543 5.70 -9.28 -13.40
C ALA A 543 6.95 -9.25 -14.29
N GLU A 544 6.85 -9.75 -15.52
CA GLU A 544 7.94 -9.77 -16.48
C GLU A 544 7.62 -8.87 -17.68
N LEU A 545 8.60 -8.07 -18.12
CA LEU A 545 8.51 -7.36 -19.39
C LEU A 545 9.37 -8.07 -20.43
N GLY A 546 8.75 -8.43 -21.56
CA GLY A 546 9.42 -9.02 -22.71
C GLY A 546 9.24 -8.21 -23.98
N ARG A 547 10.08 -8.49 -24.99
CA ARG A 547 9.93 -8.02 -26.38
C ARG A 547 9.41 -9.15 -27.24
N VAL A 548 8.33 -8.93 -27.97
CA VAL A 548 7.83 -9.87 -28.98
C VAL A 548 8.75 -9.81 -30.21
N THR A 549 9.27 -10.96 -30.63
CA THR A 549 10.26 -11.07 -31.72
C THR A 549 9.72 -11.71 -33.00
N SER A 550 8.57 -12.38 -32.92
CA SER A 550 7.83 -12.88 -34.09
C SER A 550 6.76 -11.86 -34.53
N ASP A 551 5.95 -12.23 -35.53
CA ASP A 551 4.81 -11.42 -35.99
C ASP A 551 3.82 -11.16 -34.83
N PRO A 552 3.64 -9.89 -34.38
CA PRO A 552 2.76 -9.56 -33.26
C PRO A 552 1.26 -9.62 -33.60
N THR A 553 0.91 -9.87 -34.88
CA THR A 553 -0.48 -10.02 -35.34
C THR A 553 -0.94 -11.49 -35.35
N ARG A 554 -0.07 -12.41 -34.93
CA ARG A 554 -0.31 -13.87 -34.92
C ARG A 554 -0.30 -14.42 -33.50
N PRO A 555 -0.98 -15.57 -33.25
CA PRO A 555 -0.83 -16.30 -32.00
C PRO A 555 0.57 -16.96 -31.92
N ASP A 556 0.86 -17.59 -30.77
CA ASP A 556 2.09 -18.35 -30.50
C ASP A 556 3.39 -17.55 -30.69
N GLN A 557 3.34 -16.29 -30.25
CA GLN A 557 4.43 -15.36 -30.43
C GLN A 557 5.68 -15.74 -29.64
N THR A 558 6.86 -15.53 -30.24
CA THR A 558 8.13 -15.65 -29.54
C THR A 558 8.45 -14.37 -28.79
N VAL A 559 8.94 -14.50 -27.56
CA VAL A 559 9.23 -13.38 -26.65
C VAL A 559 10.62 -13.54 -26.06
N VAL A 560 11.39 -12.44 -26.02
CA VAL A 560 12.67 -12.35 -25.31
C VAL A 560 12.50 -11.47 -24.08
N SER A 561 12.91 -11.96 -22.92
CA SER A 561 12.82 -11.22 -21.65
C SER A 561 13.70 -9.96 -21.66
N LEU A 562 13.14 -8.84 -21.20
CA LEU A 562 13.85 -7.57 -20.97
C LEU A 562 14.20 -7.39 -19.48
N GLY A 563 13.43 -8.02 -18.58
CA GLY A 563 13.66 -8.00 -17.13
C GLY A 563 12.38 -8.28 -16.35
N ARG A 564 12.47 -8.15 -15.02
CA ARG A 564 11.37 -8.40 -14.08
C ARG A 564 11.11 -7.21 -13.16
N PHE A 565 9.85 -6.97 -12.88
CA PHE A 565 9.38 -6.09 -11.82
C PHE A 565 9.20 -6.93 -10.55
N TYR A 566 9.99 -6.66 -9.51
CA TYR A 566 9.82 -7.29 -8.20
C TYR A 566 8.89 -6.42 -7.36
N ILE A 567 7.62 -6.82 -7.27
CA ILE A 567 6.55 -6.02 -6.69
C ILE A 567 6.43 -6.37 -5.21
N SER A 568 6.78 -5.42 -4.33
CA SER A 568 6.62 -5.58 -2.88
C SER A 568 5.16 -5.49 -2.44
N ASN A 569 4.88 -5.92 -1.21
CA ASN A 569 3.59 -5.63 -0.58
C ASN A 569 3.42 -4.10 -0.40
N HIS A 570 2.44 -3.49 -1.06
CA HIS A 570 2.10 -2.06 -0.89
C HIS A 570 0.96 -1.86 0.12
N LEU A 571 0.64 -2.91 0.89
CA LEU A 571 -0.44 -2.99 1.88
C LEU A 571 -1.84 -3.01 1.24
N MET A 572 -2.10 -2.21 0.21
CA MET A 572 -3.37 -2.13 -0.52
C MET A 572 -3.11 -1.90 -2.02
N ARG A 573 -4.01 -2.35 -2.91
CA ARG A 573 -3.83 -2.13 -4.37
C ARG A 573 -4.04 -0.68 -4.79
N ILE A 574 -4.68 0.13 -3.96
CA ILE A 574 -4.79 1.59 -4.19
C ILE A 574 -3.50 2.35 -3.86
N HIS A 575 -2.54 1.74 -3.16
CA HIS A 575 -1.23 2.32 -2.88
C HIS A 575 -0.27 2.08 -4.04
N GLN A 576 -0.44 2.88 -5.09
CA GLN A 576 0.31 2.77 -6.34
C GLN A 576 1.76 3.26 -6.18
N THR A 577 2.75 2.45 -6.56
CA THR A 577 4.18 2.84 -6.52
C THR A 577 4.86 2.53 -7.85
N TYR A 578 6.01 3.15 -8.11
CA TYR A 578 6.83 2.83 -9.27
C TYR A 578 7.80 1.70 -8.93
N VAL A 579 7.62 0.54 -9.56
CA VAL A 579 8.51 -0.60 -9.45
C VAL A 579 9.46 -0.60 -10.65
N PRO A 580 10.80 -0.50 -10.46
CA PRO A 580 11.74 -0.52 -11.57
C PRO A 580 11.84 -1.91 -12.21
N LEU A 581 12.06 -1.95 -13.52
CA LEU A 581 12.43 -3.16 -14.25
C LEU A 581 13.86 -3.53 -13.88
N MET A 582 14.08 -4.75 -13.42
CA MET A 582 15.37 -5.25 -12.99
C MET A 582 15.85 -6.37 -13.90
N ARG A 583 17.14 -6.40 -14.19
CA ARG A 583 17.83 -7.47 -14.91
C ARG A 583 19.15 -7.76 -14.20
N ASP A 584 19.39 -9.02 -13.84
CA ASP A 584 20.61 -9.47 -13.15
C ASP A 584 20.93 -8.67 -11.87
N GLY A 585 19.87 -8.29 -11.12
CA GLY A 585 19.98 -7.54 -9.86
C GLY A 585 20.20 -6.04 -10.00
N GLN A 586 20.19 -5.49 -11.22
CA GLN A 586 20.36 -4.05 -11.48
C GLN A 586 19.19 -3.48 -12.30
N PRO A 587 18.93 -2.16 -12.25
CA PRO A 587 17.94 -1.53 -13.13
C PRO A 587 18.25 -1.82 -14.60
N ALA A 588 17.27 -2.36 -15.32
CA ALA A 588 17.42 -2.71 -16.72
C ALA A 588 17.53 -1.45 -17.60
N VAL A 589 18.44 -1.50 -18.58
CA VAL A 589 18.58 -0.48 -19.64
C VAL A 589 18.06 -1.09 -20.94
N VAL A 590 16.94 -0.57 -21.44
CA VAL A 590 16.22 -1.13 -22.58
C VAL A 590 16.38 -0.21 -23.79
N ALA A 591 17.05 -0.67 -24.84
CA ALA A 591 17.16 0.04 -26.11
C ALA A 591 15.90 -0.17 -26.95
N LEU A 592 15.16 0.90 -27.27
CA LEU A 592 13.94 0.84 -28.09
C LEU A 592 14.02 1.88 -29.20
N ALA A 593 13.48 1.56 -30.38
CA ALA A 593 13.44 2.46 -31.52
C ALA A 593 12.33 2.05 -32.48
N GLY A 594 11.64 3.03 -33.08
CA GLY A 594 10.61 2.75 -34.07
C GLY A 594 9.43 1.95 -33.48
N GLN A 595 8.81 1.12 -34.30
CA GLN A 595 7.69 0.29 -33.86
C GLN A 595 8.21 -0.95 -33.12
N GLU A 596 7.82 -1.10 -31.85
CA GLU A 596 8.18 -2.25 -31.01
C GLU A 596 6.92 -2.79 -30.34
N THR A 597 6.86 -4.12 -30.16
CA THR A 597 5.81 -4.78 -29.37
C THR A 597 6.40 -5.35 -28.09
N LEU A 598 5.89 -4.86 -26.96
CA LEU A 598 6.29 -5.30 -25.63
C LEU A 598 5.19 -6.17 -25.01
N ARG A 599 5.56 -7.17 -24.21
CA ARG A 599 4.64 -8.03 -23.47
C ARG A 599 4.84 -7.86 -21.98
N LEU A 600 3.79 -7.48 -21.26
CA LEU A 600 3.76 -7.55 -19.80
C LEU A 600 3.12 -8.88 -19.39
N THR A 601 3.85 -9.73 -18.68
CA THR A 601 3.38 -11.06 -18.22
C THR A 601 3.30 -11.07 -16.71
N MET A 602 2.18 -11.51 -16.16
CA MET A 602 1.98 -11.69 -14.73
C MET A 602 2.80 -12.89 -14.25
N GLY A 603 3.66 -12.68 -13.26
CA GLY A 603 4.46 -13.73 -12.66
C GLY A 603 3.85 -14.26 -11.37
N GLY A 604 4.66 -14.94 -10.57
CA GLY A 604 4.24 -15.50 -9.29
C GLY A 604 3.74 -16.95 -9.35
N VAL A 605 3.20 -17.42 -8.22
CA VAL A 605 2.73 -18.78 -7.99
C VAL A 605 1.21 -18.86 -8.20
N PRO A 606 0.71 -19.65 -9.17
CA PRO A 606 -0.72 -19.83 -9.41
C PRO A 606 -1.51 -20.16 -8.14
N GLY A 607 -2.66 -19.50 -7.95
CA GLY A 607 -3.52 -19.61 -6.78
C GLY A 607 -3.05 -18.82 -5.55
N GLN A 608 -1.74 -18.64 -5.35
CA GLN A 608 -1.21 -17.81 -4.26
C GLN A 608 -1.11 -16.34 -4.64
N ASP A 609 -0.74 -16.06 -5.90
CA ASP A 609 -0.49 -14.71 -6.41
C ASP A 609 -1.63 -14.18 -7.30
N ALA A 610 -2.79 -14.85 -7.24
CA ALA A 610 -4.04 -14.44 -7.86
C ALA A 610 -4.47 -13.04 -7.36
N ARG A 611 -4.83 -12.16 -8.30
CA ARG A 611 -5.56 -10.89 -8.06
C ARG A 611 -4.83 -9.93 -7.11
N LYS A 612 -3.50 -10.05 -7.03
CA LYS A 612 -2.67 -9.29 -6.09
C LYS A 612 -2.46 -7.83 -6.49
N VAL A 613 -2.51 -7.52 -7.78
CA VAL A 613 -2.04 -6.23 -8.30
C VAL A 613 -3.14 -5.46 -9.02
N TYR A 614 -3.08 -4.14 -8.91
CA TYR A 614 -3.72 -3.20 -9.83
C TYR A 614 -2.61 -2.52 -10.64
N LEU A 615 -2.54 -2.86 -11.93
CA LEU A 615 -1.56 -2.32 -12.86
C LEU A 615 -2.13 -1.04 -13.46
N ASN A 616 -1.40 0.07 -13.33
CA ASN A 616 -1.83 1.35 -13.89
C ASN A 616 -1.13 1.61 -15.23
N TYR A 617 0.19 1.83 -15.24
CA TYR A 617 0.91 2.07 -16.50
C TYR A 617 2.39 1.68 -16.46
N LEU A 618 2.97 1.46 -17.63
CA LEU A 618 4.41 1.42 -17.83
C LEU A 618 4.93 2.83 -18.13
N LEU A 619 5.98 3.25 -17.41
CA LEU A 619 6.70 4.49 -17.63
C LEU A 619 8.10 4.21 -18.18
N PHE A 620 8.39 4.79 -19.34
CA PHE A 620 9.68 4.74 -20.01
C PHE A 620 10.40 6.06 -19.79
N VAL A 621 11.44 6.02 -18.96
CA VAL A 621 12.27 7.18 -18.63
C VAL A 621 13.52 7.12 -19.49
N PRO A 622 13.75 8.11 -20.38
CA PRO A 622 14.94 8.12 -21.22
C PRO A 622 16.18 8.24 -20.35
N VAL A 623 17.15 7.38 -20.61
CA VAL A 623 18.49 7.48 -20.06
C VAL A 623 19.47 7.72 -21.19
N ALA A 624 20.62 8.33 -20.85
CA ALA A 624 21.67 8.53 -21.82
C ALA A 624 21.94 7.22 -22.56
N ALA A 625 22.04 7.30 -23.89
CA ALA A 625 22.49 6.16 -24.67
C ALA A 625 23.80 5.67 -24.06
N LEU A 626 23.88 4.37 -23.77
CA LEU A 626 25.17 3.76 -23.54
C LEU A 626 25.95 4.08 -24.80
N PRO A 627 27.13 4.71 -24.69
CA PRO A 627 27.92 4.98 -25.87
C PRO A 627 28.12 3.64 -26.62
N GLU A 628 27.98 3.65 -27.94
CA GLU A 628 28.08 2.44 -28.78
C GLU A 628 29.39 1.72 -28.48
N PRO A 629 29.41 0.40 -28.16
CA PRO A 629 30.64 -0.31 -27.82
C PRO A 629 31.75 -0.03 -28.83
N VAL A 630 32.76 0.74 -28.41
CA VAL A 630 33.88 1.04 -29.29
C VAL A 630 34.94 -0.05 -29.18
N ARG A 631 35.56 -0.37 -30.30
CA ARG A 631 36.69 -1.29 -30.34
C ARG A 631 37.89 -0.64 -29.68
N LEU A 632 38.45 -1.27 -28.65
CA LEU A 632 39.79 -0.96 -28.17
C LEU A 632 40.79 -1.58 -29.15
N GLU A 633 41.40 -0.75 -29.99
CA GLU A 633 42.39 -1.21 -30.95
C GLU A 633 43.75 -1.37 -30.27
N VAL A 634 44.42 -2.47 -30.58
CA VAL A 634 45.74 -2.80 -30.04
C VAL A 634 46.71 -2.88 -31.19
N SER A 635 47.76 -2.06 -31.13
CA SER A 635 48.86 -2.05 -32.10
C SER A 635 50.21 -2.08 -31.38
N ARG A 636 51.28 -2.36 -32.13
CA ARG A 636 52.66 -2.30 -31.63
C ARG A 636 53.41 -1.17 -32.32
N GLU A 637 54.15 -0.39 -31.54
CA GLU A 637 55.09 0.61 -32.03
C GLU A 637 56.44 0.38 -31.33
N GLY A 638 57.39 -0.27 -32.04
CA GLY A 638 58.64 -0.69 -31.43
C GLY A 638 58.43 -1.74 -30.33
N SER A 639 58.96 -1.47 -29.13
CA SER A 639 58.77 -2.32 -27.94
C SER A 639 57.45 -2.07 -27.21
N ASP A 640 56.71 -1.03 -27.59
CA ASP A 640 55.53 -0.59 -26.87
C ASP A 640 54.25 -1.13 -27.50
N VAL A 641 53.26 -1.37 -26.65
CA VAL A 641 51.88 -1.64 -27.04
C VAL A 641 51.13 -0.33 -26.97
N VAL A 642 50.36 -0.04 -28.01
CA VAL A 642 49.54 1.15 -28.08
C VAL A 642 48.07 0.77 -28.21
N LEU A 643 47.30 1.25 -27.23
CA LEU A 643 45.86 1.10 -27.17
C LEU A 643 45.23 2.37 -27.73
N THR A 644 44.32 2.22 -28.69
CA THR A 644 43.65 3.36 -29.33
C THR A 644 42.14 3.15 -29.32
N TRP A 645 41.38 4.20 -29.05
CA TRP A 645 39.92 4.18 -29.09
C TRP A 645 39.33 5.54 -29.44
N PRO A 646 38.10 5.63 -29.95
CA PRO A 646 37.44 6.91 -30.22
C PRO A 646 37.30 7.79 -28.97
N GLU A 647 37.40 9.10 -29.17
CA GLU A 647 37.04 10.09 -28.17
C GLU A 647 35.57 9.88 -27.76
N GLY A 648 35.32 9.91 -26.45
CA GLY A 648 34.03 9.60 -25.88
C GLY A 648 34.11 9.44 -24.36
N PRO A 649 33.01 9.04 -23.71
CA PRO A 649 32.94 9.05 -22.26
C PRO A 649 33.52 7.76 -21.64
N TRP A 650 34.38 7.04 -22.38
CA TRP A 650 34.98 5.78 -21.98
C TRP A 650 36.12 5.96 -20.98
N ARG A 651 36.15 5.09 -19.96
CA ARG A 651 37.29 4.92 -19.03
C ARG A 651 38.13 3.72 -19.45
N LEU A 652 39.45 3.87 -19.48
CA LEU A 652 40.37 2.76 -19.70
C LEU A 652 40.70 2.12 -18.36
N GLU A 653 40.53 0.81 -18.24
CA GLU A 653 40.97 0.06 -17.07
C GLU A 653 41.98 -1.01 -17.46
N GLY A 654 42.92 -1.29 -16.54
CA GLY A 654 43.92 -2.33 -16.70
C GLY A 654 43.96 -3.28 -15.50
N THR A 655 44.34 -4.54 -15.75
CA THR A 655 44.60 -5.55 -14.73
C THR A 655 45.83 -6.41 -15.10
N PRO A 656 46.63 -6.89 -14.12
CA PRO A 656 47.72 -7.83 -14.38
C PRO A 656 47.26 -9.24 -14.78
N ALA A 657 46.02 -9.65 -14.46
CA ALA A 657 45.53 -11.00 -14.73
C ALA A 657 44.00 -11.03 -14.90
N LEU A 658 43.49 -11.94 -15.72
CA LEU A 658 42.06 -12.24 -15.78
C LEU A 658 41.68 -13.15 -14.59
N GLY A 659 40.69 -12.76 -13.79
CA GLY A 659 40.26 -13.51 -12.61
C GLY A 659 39.92 -12.59 -11.42
N THR A 660 40.49 -12.87 -10.25
CA THR A 660 40.23 -12.14 -8.99
C THR A 660 41.00 -10.83 -8.83
N ALA A 661 41.91 -10.51 -9.75
CA ALA A 661 42.68 -9.27 -9.68
C ALA A 661 41.76 -8.05 -9.97
N PRO A 662 41.83 -6.99 -9.16
CA PRO A 662 41.00 -5.81 -9.36
C PRO A 662 41.38 -5.11 -10.67
N TRP A 663 40.36 -4.60 -11.36
CA TRP A 663 40.56 -3.67 -12.47
C TRP A 663 40.80 -2.28 -11.89
N THR A 664 41.85 -1.62 -12.35
CA THR A 664 42.20 -0.25 -11.94
C THR A 664 42.05 0.69 -13.12
N GLU A 665 41.41 1.83 -12.87
CA GLU A 665 41.29 2.91 -13.85
C GLU A 665 42.66 3.51 -14.18
N ILE A 666 42.91 3.70 -15.47
CA ILE A 666 44.10 4.33 -16.02
C ILE A 666 43.70 5.72 -16.47
N VAL A 667 44.17 6.74 -15.74
CA VAL A 667 43.92 8.16 -16.04
C VAL A 667 45.15 8.88 -16.56
N GLU A 668 46.34 8.33 -16.33
CA GLU A 668 47.62 8.92 -16.74
C GLU A 668 48.14 8.31 -18.05
N GLY A 669 48.90 9.10 -18.81
CA GLY A 669 49.51 8.64 -20.06
C GLY A 669 48.51 8.40 -21.21
N ILE A 670 47.31 8.97 -21.11
CA ILE A 670 46.33 9.01 -22.21
C ILE A 670 46.54 10.32 -22.97
N VAL A 671 46.79 10.21 -24.27
CA VAL A 671 46.97 11.35 -25.19
C VAL A 671 45.82 11.37 -26.18
N GLN A 672 45.30 12.56 -26.49
CA GLN A 672 44.28 12.76 -27.51
C GLN A 672 44.93 13.18 -28.84
N GLU A 673 44.57 12.48 -29.92
CA GLU A 673 45.01 12.77 -31.29
C GLU A 673 43.77 12.83 -32.20
N GLY A 674 43.29 14.03 -32.48
CA GLY A 674 42.02 14.23 -33.20
C GLY A 674 40.84 13.62 -32.42
N ASN A 675 40.06 12.77 -33.08
CA ASN A 675 38.89 12.08 -32.49
C ASN A 675 39.25 10.74 -31.84
N LEU A 676 40.53 10.49 -31.53
CA LEU A 676 41.00 9.27 -30.90
C LEU A 676 41.74 9.59 -29.59
N ARG A 677 41.61 8.70 -28.61
CA ARG A 677 42.46 8.62 -27.42
C ARG A 677 43.42 7.46 -27.56
N ARG A 678 44.62 7.65 -27.02
CA ARG A 678 45.74 6.74 -27.17
C ARG A 678 46.45 6.54 -25.83
N HIS A 679 46.71 5.29 -25.45
CA HIS A 679 47.50 4.95 -24.28
C HIS A 679 48.64 4.03 -24.68
N ARG A 680 49.87 4.45 -24.40
CA ARG A 680 51.09 3.68 -24.70
C ARG A 680 51.61 3.01 -23.44
N VAL A 681 51.93 1.73 -23.54
CA VAL A 681 52.45 0.93 -22.44
C VAL A 681 53.63 0.08 -22.91
N SER A 682 54.66 -0.03 -22.06
CA SER A 682 55.83 -0.89 -22.27
C SER A 682 55.74 -2.08 -21.29
N PRO A 683 54.89 -3.10 -21.54
CA PRO A 683 54.58 -4.10 -20.54
C PRO A 683 55.76 -5.08 -20.35
N THR A 684 56.10 -5.38 -19.10
CA THR A 684 57.09 -6.40 -18.71
C THR A 684 56.50 -7.82 -18.59
N GLY A 685 55.23 -8.00 -18.97
CA GLY A 685 54.49 -9.26 -18.88
C GLY A 685 53.09 -9.14 -19.49
N ALA A 686 52.24 -10.15 -19.32
CA ALA A 686 50.86 -10.08 -19.78
C ALA A 686 50.08 -8.98 -19.02
N ARG A 687 49.34 -8.16 -19.75
CA ARG A 687 48.45 -7.13 -19.22
C ARG A 687 47.13 -7.19 -19.99
N PHE A 688 46.04 -6.93 -19.29
CA PHE A 688 44.70 -6.96 -19.85
C PHE A 688 44.07 -5.59 -19.67
N TYR A 689 43.36 -5.14 -20.71
CA TYR A 689 42.74 -3.81 -20.75
C TYR A 689 41.30 -3.94 -21.21
N ARG A 690 40.45 -3.04 -20.70
CA ARG A 690 39.07 -2.89 -21.16
C ARG A 690 38.70 -1.41 -21.20
N LEU A 691 37.79 -1.07 -22.11
CA LEU A 691 37.06 0.19 -22.03
C LEU A 691 35.77 -0.06 -21.26
N VAL A 692 35.48 0.84 -20.33
CA VAL A 692 34.27 0.81 -19.53
C VAL A 692 33.46 2.05 -19.90
N ALA A 693 32.19 1.87 -20.25
CA ALA A 693 31.25 2.97 -20.39
C ALA A 693 31.07 3.67 -19.02
N PRO A 694 30.66 4.96 -18.99
CA PRO A 694 30.41 5.71 -17.77
C PRO A 694 29.63 4.96 -16.70
#